data_AF-A0A8J6ZP54-F1
#
_entry.id   AF-A0A8J6ZP54-F1
#
_cell.length_a   1.000
_cell.length_b   1.000
_cell.length_c   1.000
_cell.angle_alpha   90.00
_cell.angle_beta   90.00
_cell.angle_gamma   90.00
#
_symmetry.space_group_name_H-M   'P 1'
#
loop_
_entity.id
_entity.type
_entity.pdbx_description
1 polymer ?
#
loop_
_entity_poly.entity_id
_entity_poly.type
_entity_poly.pdbx_seq_one_letter_code
_entity_poly.pdbx_strand_id
1 'polypeptide(L)'
;GGVGELYEHQPPAFQITVYQKGAKTPDWFKHAVMYQIFPDRFYRDGNEIIEKEGAVFHASWKDDPVYFKDTDRDEIAAYDFFGGNLRGVEKKLDYLKELGITAIYFNPVFESESNHHYDTGDYHKIDPILGTNEEFKHLIDAARAKGIRIIIDGVFSHTGSNSIYFNRNGKYDSVGAFQSKNSPYYDWYDFRNYPTDYDSWWNFPTLPNVRETTPSYMDFIIRGKDSVLKHWMREGISGWRLDVIDELPAEFSRLFFAELKKINPDAVLIGEVWEDASNKIAYGVQRQYLCGYEMDSAMNYPLRAHIFDFILGKIDGELCMRRMESLRENYPKENFYAMMNLIASHDIMRPVTIFGEAPYYDQMPYYEQSKFRLDADAEKLGKARLKMAALWQMTYPGVPCIYYGDEIGMQGFKDPTNRRPYPWGGGDQELLATYKKFIAMRNDNLVFQTGELLPLPSKGDVVAYARVIRNGHDVFDHEAKNDIYLVAFNRAKTRGKEISFDVSDFANGVFVDAFDPDNPKKKYPVTRGRVTFPIGALEGVLLHHVPQQQHYDRRAGIILHPTSLPSKYGIGDLGKEAFEFVDYLKAAGQSIWQILPLNPVGYGYSPYQSPSAFAGNPMIISIDALIADGLLDAGDIKVPVRLAKTKHVEFDAVAKLKDAALAKAFENFKAKLKADAALEKDFKNFCAEQKYWLEDYALFTAIKKKNGGAYWVEWDLKIKQRDKKVLAALKKELADEILFTEFEQFIFSEQWNKLHSYALERGIQIMGDMPIFVSADSADAWANQQEFQLDEEGHPEKVAGVPPDYFSATGQLWGNPQYDWDEMKATKYKWWKLRFKRIYEIVDIVRVDHFRGFESYWSIPGDAKTAIDGEWLKGPGLNFFKEIRKEIGDAQIVAEDLGIITDAVDALREDCGFPGMKVLHFELHFNEYGRMGFVPPENSITYTGTHDNNTTVGWFMEDVDNDSKATIAALIGADVRRPDDVCKKLIEFAYASSSRFAIVPMQDILKLDSRNRMNTPGTVGTNWGWRLKPDYLSEAAAPQLKALCEKYLR
;
A
#
# COMPACT_ATOMS: atom_id res chain seq x y z
N GLY A 1 -8.97 -11.59 14.01
CA GLY A 1 -9.80 -12.74 13.58
C GLY A 1 -9.20 -14.10 13.95
N GLY A 2 -9.95 -15.19 13.78
CA GLY A 2 -9.52 -16.58 13.99
C GLY A 2 -9.44 -17.38 12.68
N VAL A 3 -8.77 -18.53 12.70
CA VAL A 3 -8.78 -19.48 11.57
C VAL A 3 -10.14 -20.18 11.54
N GLY A 4 -10.74 -20.31 10.36
CA GLY A 4 -11.93 -21.15 10.19
C GLY A 4 -11.55 -22.61 10.42
N GLU A 5 -12.04 -23.20 11.50
CA GLU A 5 -11.77 -24.59 11.88
C GLU A 5 -13.09 -25.32 12.14
N LEU A 6 -13.11 -26.63 11.86
CA LEU A 6 -14.22 -27.49 12.24
C LEU A 6 -14.07 -27.86 13.71
N TYR A 7 -15.05 -27.46 14.52
CA TYR A 7 -15.08 -27.79 15.94
C TYR A 7 -16.01 -28.99 16.18
N GLU A 8 -15.54 -29.99 16.93
CA GLU A 8 -16.39 -31.07 17.46
C GLU A 8 -17.29 -30.60 18.62
N HIS A 9 -17.08 -29.36 19.08
CA HIS A 9 -17.81 -28.70 20.16
C HIS A 9 -18.27 -27.30 19.71
N GLN A 10 -19.02 -26.61 20.56
CA GLN A 10 -19.43 -25.24 20.25
C GLN A 10 -18.19 -24.36 20.05
N PRO A 11 -18.05 -23.70 18.89
CA PRO A 11 -16.87 -22.87 18.59
C PRO A 11 -16.80 -21.66 19.54
N PRO A 12 -15.60 -21.09 19.77
CA PRO A 12 -15.46 -19.82 20.47
C PRO A 12 -16.29 -18.72 19.79
N ALA A 13 -16.98 -17.89 20.59
CA ALA A 13 -17.75 -16.76 20.08
C ALA A 13 -16.83 -15.67 19.53
N PHE A 14 -17.23 -15.04 18.42
CA PHE A 14 -16.56 -13.83 17.91
C PHE A 14 -16.97 -12.61 18.75
N GLN A 15 -16.01 -11.74 19.04
CA GLN A 15 -16.26 -10.44 19.68
C GLN A 15 -16.64 -9.42 18.60
N ILE A 16 -17.79 -8.76 18.77
CA ILE A 16 -18.25 -7.68 17.90
C ILE A 16 -18.67 -6.52 18.79
N THR A 17 -18.03 -5.37 18.60
CA THR A 17 -18.39 -4.15 19.31
C THR A 17 -19.44 -3.38 18.54
N VAL A 18 -20.65 -3.30 19.09
CA VAL A 18 -21.73 -2.46 18.56
C VAL A 18 -21.72 -1.12 19.29
N TYR A 19 -21.59 -0.04 18.54
CA TYR A 19 -21.49 1.31 19.07
C TYR A 19 -22.44 2.27 18.35
N GLN A 20 -22.73 3.40 19.00
CA GLN A 20 -23.64 4.41 18.46
C GLN A 20 -23.07 5.02 17.17
N LYS A 21 -23.87 4.99 16.09
CA LYS A 21 -23.50 5.62 14.82
C LYS A 21 -23.26 7.12 15.02
N GLY A 22 -22.11 7.59 14.55
CA GLY A 22 -21.72 9.00 14.67
C GLY A 22 -21.15 9.39 16.03
N ALA A 23 -20.89 8.44 16.94
CA ALA A 23 -20.07 8.68 18.11
C ALA A 23 -18.70 9.23 17.68
N LYS A 24 -18.19 10.23 18.38
CA LYS A 24 -16.90 10.89 18.13
C LYS A 24 -16.13 11.03 19.42
N THR A 25 -14.80 10.95 19.34
CA THR A 25 -13.90 11.34 20.43
C THR A 25 -13.29 12.71 20.13
N PRO A 26 -12.78 13.47 21.13
CA PRO A 26 -12.22 14.80 20.89
C PRO A 26 -11.04 14.78 19.91
N ASP A 27 -11.12 15.57 18.84
CA ASP A 27 -10.10 15.54 17.77
C ASP A 27 -8.73 16.01 18.27
N TRP A 28 -8.68 17.09 19.07
CA TRP A 28 -7.43 17.58 19.64
C TRP A 28 -6.67 16.49 20.42
N PHE A 29 -7.39 15.54 21.02
CA PHE A 29 -6.81 14.49 21.84
C PHE A 29 -6.06 13.47 20.99
N LYS A 30 -6.58 13.12 19.82
CA LYS A 30 -5.92 12.21 18.86
C LYS A 30 -4.56 12.75 18.40
N HIS A 31 -4.40 14.08 18.38
CA HIS A 31 -3.17 14.79 18.03
C HIS A 31 -2.23 15.01 19.23
N ALA A 32 -2.60 14.56 20.43
CA ALA A 32 -1.85 14.90 21.62
C ALA A 32 -0.64 13.97 21.87
N VAL A 33 0.30 14.50 22.65
CA VAL A 33 1.28 13.73 23.42
C VAL A 33 1.08 14.12 24.87
N MET A 34 0.68 13.13 25.67
CA MET A 34 0.32 13.28 27.07
C MET A 34 1.53 13.04 27.98
N TYR A 35 1.57 13.77 29.09
CA TYR A 35 2.57 13.61 30.13
C TYR A 35 1.90 13.49 31.51
N GLN A 36 2.11 12.36 32.19
CA GLN A 36 1.58 12.08 33.52
C GLN A 36 2.52 12.65 34.59
N ILE A 37 1.97 13.47 35.48
CA ILE A 37 2.69 14.11 36.58
C ILE A 37 2.10 13.67 37.92
N PHE A 38 2.97 13.20 38.82
CA PHE A 38 2.69 13.07 40.24
C PHE A 38 3.17 14.37 40.94
N PRO A 39 2.28 15.31 41.29
CA PRO A 39 2.66 16.70 41.60
C PRO A 39 3.71 16.85 42.70
N ASP A 40 3.51 16.15 43.83
CA ASP A 40 4.41 16.23 44.99
C ASP A 40 5.86 15.80 44.67
N ARG A 41 6.03 14.99 43.62
CA ARG A 41 7.32 14.40 43.24
C ARG A 41 7.92 15.06 41.99
N PHE A 42 7.24 16.03 41.37
CA PHE A 42 7.70 16.61 40.11
C PHE A 42 8.66 17.77 40.30
N TYR A 43 8.25 18.85 40.97
CA TYR A 43 9.13 19.98 41.28
C TYR A 43 8.61 20.77 42.48
N ARG A 44 9.49 21.03 43.45
CA ARG A 44 9.21 21.90 44.60
C ARG A 44 9.67 23.31 44.31
N ASP A 45 8.73 24.25 44.27
CA ASP A 45 9.04 25.67 44.27
C ASP A 45 8.92 26.29 45.66
N GLY A 46 9.99 26.96 46.10
CA GLY A 46 10.10 27.52 47.45
C GLY A 46 10.53 26.51 48.52
N ASN A 47 10.67 27.00 49.76
CA ASN A 47 11.06 26.22 50.93
C ASN A 47 9.99 26.28 52.05
N GLU A 48 8.80 26.81 51.73
CA GLU A 48 7.70 26.89 52.68
C GLU A 48 7.15 25.48 52.93
N ILE A 49 7.06 25.10 54.21
CA ILE A 49 6.48 23.83 54.62
C ILE A 49 5.06 24.14 55.11
N ILE A 50 4.07 23.57 54.44
CA ILE A 50 2.68 23.69 54.84
C ILE A 50 2.45 22.72 56.00
N GLU A 51 2.00 23.25 57.13
CA GLU A 51 1.66 22.45 58.30
C GLU A 51 0.45 21.57 57.98
N LYS A 52 0.66 20.25 58.00
CA LYS A 52 -0.38 19.25 57.76
C LYS A 52 -0.18 18.10 58.74
N GLU A 53 -1.21 17.81 59.51
CA GLU A 53 -1.19 16.71 60.48
C GLU A 53 -0.96 15.37 59.77
N GLY A 54 -0.09 14.53 60.33
CA GLY A 54 0.29 13.24 59.74
C GLY A 54 1.24 13.31 58.53
N ALA A 55 1.68 14.50 58.10
CA ALA A 55 2.64 14.66 57.00
C ALA A 55 4.09 14.64 57.49
N VAL A 56 4.95 13.91 56.77
CA VAL A 56 6.41 13.88 56.96
C VAL A 56 7.08 14.44 55.71
N PHE A 57 7.75 15.59 55.86
CA PHE A 57 8.44 16.25 54.76
C PHE A 57 9.91 15.87 54.65
N HIS A 58 10.33 15.48 53.46
CA HIS A 58 11.74 15.27 53.14
C HIS A 58 12.46 16.59 52.89
N ALA A 59 13.52 16.83 53.67
CA ALA A 59 14.40 17.98 53.48
C ALA A 59 15.12 17.90 52.12
N SER A 60 15.62 16.72 51.78
CA SER A 60 16.39 16.47 50.56
C SER A 60 15.51 15.90 49.45
N TRP A 61 15.54 16.55 48.27
CA TRP A 61 14.87 16.07 47.05
C TRP A 61 15.45 14.76 46.50
N LYS A 62 16.59 14.31 47.04
CA LYS A 62 17.28 13.08 46.61
C LYS A 62 16.96 11.87 47.48
N ASP A 63 16.13 12.05 48.50
CA ASP A 63 15.75 10.96 49.38
C ASP A 63 14.88 9.94 48.63
N ASP A 64 14.92 8.69 49.07
CA ASP A 64 13.97 7.69 48.60
C ASP A 64 12.65 7.86 49.37
N PRO A 65 11.48 7.63 48.72
CA PRO A 65 10.20 7.69 49.40
C PRO A 65 10.14 6.63 50.51
N VAL A 66 9.20 6.75 51.45
CA VAL A 66 9.07 5.81 52.59
C VAL A 66 7.60 5.61 52.94
N TYR A 67 7.19 4.37 53.23
CA TYR A 67 5.92 4.13 53.92
C TYR A 67 6.14 4.03 55.42
N PHE A 68 5.54 4.95 56.17
CA PHE A 68 5.47 4.86 57.62
C PHE A 68 4.21 4.09 58.00
N LYS A 69 4.32 2.76 58.11
CA LYS A 69 3.20 1.89 58.49
C LYS A 69 3.20 1.61 60.00
N ASP A 70 2.01 1.63 60.60
CA ASP A 70 1.76 1.04 61.91
C ASP A 70 1.55 -0.47 61.73
N THR A 71 2.49 -1.29 62.21
CA THR A 71 2.46 -2.74 62.04
C THR A 71 1.37 -3.44 62.86
N ASP A 72 0.83 -2.80 63.90
CA ASP A 72 -0.18 -3.38 64.76
C ASP A 72 -1.60 -3.12 64.23
N ARG A 73 -1.78 -2.03 63.48
CA ARG A 73 -3.07 -1.60 62.91
C ARG A 73 -3.20 -1.83 61.41
N ASP A 74 -2.10 -2.17 60.74
CA ASP A 74 -2.00 -2.27 59.27
C ASP A 74 -2.46 -0.99 58.55
N GLU A 75 -2.24 0.16 59.19
CA GLU A 75 -2.59 1.51 58.70
C GLU A 75 -1.33 2.34 58.43
N ILE A 76 -1.46 3.40 57.62
CA ILE A 76 -0.40 4.39 57.44
C ILE A 76 -0.35 5.30 58.66
N ALA A 77 0.76 5.31 59.38
CA ALA A 77 1.01 6.15 60.55
C ALA A 77 1.37 7.60 60.17
N ALA A 78 2.03 7.78 59.02
CA ALA A 78 2.42 9.08 58.49
C ALA A 78 2.60 9.02 56.96
N TYR A 79 2.23 10.10 56.28
CA TYR A 79 2.32 10.24 54.83
C TYR A 79 3.57 11.00 54.43
N ASP A 80 4.29 10.46 53.46
CA ASP A 80 5.59 10.95 52.98
C ASP A 80 5.43 12.02 51.88
N PHE A 81 5.95 13.22 52.09
CA PHE A 81 5.91 14.35 51.16
C PHE A 81 7.29 14.88 50.81
N PHE A 82 7.49 15.29 49.55
CA PHE A 82 8.69 16.04 49.13
C PHE A 82 8.39 17.53 48.93
N GLY A 83 7.12 17.92 48.88
CA GLY A 83 6.68 19.31 48.76
C GLY A 83 6.64 19.83 47.34
N GLY A 84 6.51 18.96 46.34
CA GLY A 84 6.23 19.38 44.97
C GLY A 84 4.88 20.08 44.87
N ASN A 85 4.79 21.14 44.07
CA ASN A 85 3.62 22.02 44.07
C ASN A 85 3.29 22.58 42.67
N LEU A 86 2.10 23.17 42.53
CA LEU A 86 1.57 23.63 41.25
C LEU A 86 2.39 24.76 40.63
N ARG A 87 2.89 25.70 41.45
CA ARG A 87 3.87 26.72 41.02
C ARG A 87 5.13 26.08 40.44
N GLY A 88 5.55 24.98 41.05
CA GLY A 88 6.67 24.20 40.59
C GLY A 88 6.45 23.54 39.24
N VAL A 89 5.25 22.99 39.00
CA VAL A 89 4.87 22.47 37.68
C VAL A 89 4.84 23.62 36.65
N GLU A 90 4.30 24.78 37.02
CA GLU A 90 4.25 25.97 36.15
C GLU A 90 5.64 26.37 35.64
N LYS A 91 6.64 26.38 36.53
CA LYS A 91 8.06 26.66 36.19
C LYS A 91 8.67 25.68 35.19
N LYS A 92 8.03 24.53 34.96
CA LYS A 92 8.49 23.46 34.07
C LYS A 92 7.64 23.31 32.82
N LEU A 93 6.64 24.16 32.60
CA LEU A 93 5.87 24.15 31.36
C LEU A 93 6.74 24.42 30.12
N ASP A 94 7.80 25.22 30.23
CA ASP A 94 8.75 25.42 29.13
C ASP A 94 9.49 24.13 28.76
N TYR A 95 9.95 23.37 29.76
CA TYR A 95 10.55 22.06 29.55
C TYR A 95 9.59 21.10 28.85
N LEU A 96 8.32 21.03 29.31
CA LEU A 96 7.31 20.18 28.71
C LEU A 96 6.97 20.60 27.27
N LYS A 97 6.93 21.92 27.01
CA LYS A 97 6.71 22.45 25.67
C LYS A 97 7.88 22.12 24.74
N GLU A 98 9.12 22.30 25.19
CA GLU A 98 10.33 21.92 24.45
C GLU A 98 10.41 20.42 24.19
N LEU A 99 9.88 19.59 25.08
CA LEU A 99 9.77 18.15 24.88
C LEU A 99 8.71 17.80 23.81
N GLY A 100 7.75 18.68 23.57
CA GLY A 100 6.67 18.51 22.61
C GLY A 100 5.34 18.03 23.20
N ILE A 101 5.17 18.17 24.52
CA ILE A 101 3.94 17.78 25.23
C ILE A 101 2.81 18.77 24.91
N THR A 102 1.60 18.24 24.74
CA THR A 102 0.37 19.01 24.47
C THR A 102 -0.77 18.69 25.44
N ALA A 103 -0.61 17.66 26.28
CA ALA A 103 -1.54 17.38 27.37
C ALA A 103 -0.79 16.97 28.65
N ILE A 104 -1.21 17.51 29.79
CA ILE A 104 -0.77 17.07 31.11
C ILE A 104 -1.92 16.31 31.77
N TYR A 105 -1.61 15.14 32.29
CA TYR A 105 -2.49 14.37 33.17
C TYR A 105 -1.92 14.43 34.59
N PHE A 106 -2.70 14.94 35.54
CA PHE A 106 -2.35 14.88 36.95
C PHE A 106 -3.01 13.68 37.61
N ASN A 107 -2.23 12.98 38.43
CA ASN A 107 -2.78 12.25 39.57
C ASN A 107 -3.68 13.16 40.43
N PRO A 108 -4.55 12.63 41.31
CA PRO A 108 -5.52 13.44 42.03
C PRO A 108 -4.85 14.63 42.74
N VAL A 109 -5.52 15.78 42.70
CA VAL A 109 -4.99 17.07 43.20
C VAL A 109 -5.84 17.66 44.33
N PHE A 110 -6.93 16.98 44.68
CA PHE A 110 -7.87 17.46 45.70
C PHE A 110 -7.29 17.31 47.10
N GLU A 111 -7.80 18.11 48.04
CA GLU A 111 -7.43 18.05 49.44
C GLU A 111 -7.53 16.63 49.97
N SER A 112 -6.47 16.13 50.60
CA SER A 112 -6.34 14.74 51.04
C SER A 112 -5.49 14.64 52.30
N GLU A 113 -5.38 13.49 52.96
CA GLU A 113 -4.37 13.27 54.01
C GLU A 113 -3.06 12.77 53.42
N SER A 114 -3.16 11.90 52.41
CA SER A 114 -2.00 11.32 51.73
C SER A 114 -1.33 12.23 50.71
N ASN A 115 -0.15 11.79 50.27
CA ASN A 115 0.61 12.37 49.15
C ASN A 115 0.10 11.93 47.77
N HIS A 116 -0.70 10.87 47.70
CA HIS A 116 -1.24 10.33 46.45
C HIS A 116 -2.64 10.86 46.15
N HIS A 117 -3.31 11.45 47.14
CA HIS A 117 -4.58 12.16 47.04
C HIS A 117 -5.80 11.32 46.59
N TYR A 118 -5.70 9.99 46.67
CA TYR A 118 -6.83 9.09 46.36
C TYR A 118 -7.86 9.04 47.51
N ASP A 119 -7.45 9.42 48.72
CA ASP A 119 -8.26 9.56 49.94
C ASP A 119 -8.93 10.95 50.05
N THR A 120 -9.64 11.37 49.01
CA THR A 120 -10.13 12.76 48.88
C THR A 120 -10.91 13.22 50.11
N GLY A 121 -10.45 14.33 50.70
CA GLY A 121 -11.01 15.05 51.83
C GLY A 121 -12.07 16.09 51.44
N ASP A 122 -11.80 16.89 50.40
CA ASP A 122 -12.74 17.84 49.80
C ASP A 122 -12.52 17.99 48.28
N TYR A 123 -13.49 17.54 47.48
CA TYR A 123 -13.42 17.56 46.01
C TYR A 123 -13.41 18.97 45.39
N HIS A 124 -13.83 20.00 46.12
CA HIS A 124 -13.90 21.38 45.61
C HIS A 124 -12.64 22.19 45.94
N LYS A 125 -11.64 21.58 46.58
CA LYS A 125 -10.46 22.26 47.07
C LYS A 125 -9.19 21.53 46.65
N ILE A 126 -8.21 22.25 46.10
CA ILE A 126 -6.86 21.75 45.86
C ILE A 126 -6.17 21.48 47.21
N ASP A 127 -5.36 20.43 47.27
CA ASP A 127 -4.59 20.14 48.48
C ASP A 127 -3.66 21.31 48.85
N PRO A 128 -3.70 21.79 50.11
CA PRO A 128 -2.88 22.91 50.54
C PRO A 128 -1.37 22.71 50.34
N ILE A 129 -0.87 21.46 50.30
CA ILE A 129 0.54 21.19 49.99
C ILE A 129 0.86 21.51 48.52
N LEU A 130 -0.09 21.26 47.62
CA LEU A 130 0.08 21.51 46.19
C LEU A 130 -0.14 22.99 45.83
N GLY A 131 -1.06 23.67 46.50
CA GLY A 131 -1.35 25.09 46.29
C GLY A 131 -2.81 25.45 46.57
N THR A 132 -3.30 26.52 45.95
CA THR A 132 -4.72 26.95 46.02
C THR A 132 -5.48 26.70 44.72
N ASN A 133 -6.82 26.82 44.75
CA ASN A 133 -7.65 26.75 43.55
C ASN A 133 -7.27 27.86 42.54
N GLU A 134 -6.94 29.06 43.02
CA GLU A 134 -6.49 30.18 42.18
C GLU A 134 -5.15 29.87 41.50
N GLU A 135 -4.21 29.27 42.23
CA GLU A 135 -2.93 28.84 41.66
C GLU A 135 -3.12 27.74 40.62
N PHE A 136 -4.05 26.82 40.84
CA PHE A 136 -4.39 25.79 39.85
C PHE A 136 -5.03 26.38 38.60
N LYS A 137 -5.95 27.34 38.75
CA LYS A 137 -6.51 28.09 37.62
C LYS A 137 -5.43 28.82 36.84
N HIS A 138 -4.50 29.47 37.53
CA HIS A 138 -3.37 30.14 36.91
C HIS A 138 -2.49 29.17 36.12
N LEU A 139 -2.20 27.99 36.67
CA LEU A 139 -1.47 26.93 35.97
C LEU A 139 -2.20 26.45 34.71
N ILE A 140 -3.53 26.27 34.77
CA ILE A 140 -4.36 25.92 33.60
C ILE A 140 -4.21 26.97 32.50
N ASP A 141 -4.32 28.25 32.85
CA ASP A 141 -4.23 29.34 31.89
C ASP A 141 -2.81 29.46 31.30
N ALA A 142 -1.77 29.30 32.13
CA ALA A 142 -0.37 29.31 31.71
C ALA A 142 -0.04 28.12 30.78
N ALA A 143 -0.54 26.92 31.09
CA ALA A 143 -0.41 25.74 30.23
C ALA A 143 -1.14 25.96 28.90
N ARG A 144 -2.38 26.47 28.94
CA ARG A 144 -3.18 26.76 27.74
C ARG A 144 -2.48 27.77 26.83
N ALA A 145 -1.85 28.81 27.38
CA ALA A 145 -1.07 29.79 26.63
C ALA A 145 0.12 29.17 25.87
N LYS A 146 0.60 27.99 26.29
CA LYS A 146 1.66 27.21 25.62
C LYS A 146 1.11 26.09 24.73
N GLY A 147 -0.21 25.98 24.61
CA GLY A 147 -0.89 24.92 23.86
C GLY A 147 -0.91 23.58 24.59
N ILE A 148 -0.79 23.59 25.92
CA ILE A 148 -0.86 22.40 26.78
C ILE A 148 -2.22 22.39 27.47
N ARG A 149 -2.95 21.28 27.35
CA ARG A 149 -4.24 21.06 28.01
C ARG A 149 -4.05 20.26 29.30
N ILE A 150 -4.89 20.50 30.30
CA ILE A 150 -4.80 19.83 31.61
C ILE A 150 -5.99 18.89 31.79
N ILE A 151 -5.71 17.65 32.17
CA ILE A 151 -6.65 16.60 32.56
C ILE A 151 -6.36 16.25 34.02
N ILE A 152 -7.41 16.09 34.82
CA ILE A 152 -7.28 15.69 36.23
C ILE A 152 -7.90 14.32 36.47
N ASP A 153 -7.41 13.66 37.50
CA ASP A 153 -7.92 12.39 37.99
C ASP A 153 -9.12 12.59 38.95
N GLY A 154 -10.14 11.76 38.79
CA GLY A 154 -11.35 11.76 39.60
C GLY A 154 -11.57 10.38 40.22
N VAL A 155 -11.45 10.33 41.55
CA VAL A 155 -11.74 9.15 42.36
C VAL A 155 -13.13 9.34 42.94
N PHE A 156 -14.10 8.50 42.59
CA PHE A 156 -15.50 8.71 43.00
C PHE A 156 -16.18 7.48 43.62
N SER A 157 -15.47 6.34 43.74
CA SER A 157 -15.98 5.13 44.41
C SER A 157 -15.86 5.19 45.93
N HIS A 158 -14.95 6.02 46.44
CA HIS A 158 -14.71 6.20 47.87
C HIS A 158 -14.26 7.64 48.17
N THR A 159 -14.17 7.95 49.47
CA THR A 159 -13.60 9.21 49.99
C THR A 159 -12.55 8.89 51.05
N GLY A 160 -11.78 9.87 51.51
CA GLY A 160 -10.97 9.71 52.72
C GLY A 160 -11.84 9.55 53.98
N SER A 161 -11.38 8.75 54.95
CA SER A 161 -12.03 8.58 56.26
C SER A 161 -12.11 9.90 57.05
N ASN A 162 -11.16 10.79 56.84
CA ASN A 162 -11.17 12.14 57.37
C ASN A 162 -11.45 13.15 56.26
N SER A 163 -12.54 12.95 55.54
CA SER A 163 -13.13 13.91 54.60
C SER A 163 -14.18 14.78 55.28
N ILE A 164 -14.57 15.89 54.65
CA ILE A 164 -15.69 16.73 55.10
C ILE A 164 -17.01 15.93 55.13
N TYR A 165 -17.09 14.87 54.32
CA TYR A 165 -18.25 14.02 54.14
C TYR A 165 -18.34 12.91 55.20
N PHE A 166 -17.24 12.22 55.50
CA PHE A 166 -17.20 11.11 56.48
C PHE A 166 -16.80 11.57 57.89
N ASN A 167 -15.80 12.44 57.97
CA ASN A 167 -15.28 13.14 59.15
C ASN A 167 -15.01 12.27 60.40
N ARG A 168 -14.31 11.12 60.26
CA ARG A 168 -14.07 10.18 61.37
C ARG A 168 -13.42 10.83 62.59
N ASN A 169 -12.35 11.59 62.38
CA ASN A 169 -11.57 12.19 63.46
C ASN A 169 -12.04 13.61 63.86
N GLY A 170 -13.10 14.12 63.24
CA GLY A 170 -13.60 15.49 63.52
C GLY A 170 -12.67 16.61 63.06
N LYS A 171 -11.99 16.39 61.93
CA LYS A 171 -11.08 17.35 61.28
C LYS A 171 -11.81 18.59 60.75
N TYR A 172 -13.06 18.45 60.31
CA TYR A 172 -13.86 19.53 59.77
C TYR A 172 -14.93 19.98 60.77
N ASP A 173 -15.30 21.26 60.72
CA ASP A 173 -16.35 21.84 61.57
C ASP A 173 -17.75 21.26 61.28
N SER A 174 -17.96 20.71 60.09
CA SER A 174 -19.22 20.07 59.69
C SER A 174 -19.35 18.64 60.20
N VAL A 175 -20.58 18.24 60.54
CA VAL A 175 -20.86 16.87 61.01
C VAL A 175 -20.85 15.88 59.82
N GLY A 176 -19.88 14.97 59.84
CA GLY A 176 -19.75 13.90 58.83
C GLY A 176 -20.56 12.64 59.14
N ALA A 177 -20.64 11.74 58.16
CA ALA A 177 -21.42 10.51 58.20
C ALA A 177 -21.02 9.56 59.34
N PHE A 178 -19.74 9.51 59.73
CA PHE A 178 -19.27 8.67 60.84
C PHE A 178 -19.71 9.21 62.21
N GLN A 179 -19.91 10.52 62.33
CA GLN A 179 -20.18 11.19 63.59
C GLN A 179 -21.67 11.24 63.93
N SER A 180 -22.54 11.39 62.91
CA SER A 180 -23.99 11.37 63.11
C SER A 180 -24.77 10.80 61.93
N LYS A 181 -25.81 10.01 62.24
CA LYS A 181 -26.83 9.58 61.26
C LYS A 181 -27.66 10.74 60.69
N ASN A 182 -27.60 11.92 61.32
CA ASN A 182 -28.26 13.13 60.83
C ASN A 182 -27.37 13.93 59.86
N SER A 183 -26.13 13.49 59.60
CA SER A 183 -25.28 14.11 58.60
C SER A 183 -25.97 14.06 57.23
N PRO A 184 -25.92 15.14 56.41
CA PRO A 184 -26.45 15.12 55.05
C PRO A 184 -25.74 14.09 54.14
N TYR A 185 -24.59 13.59 54.58
CA TYR A 185 -23.78 12.60 53.86
C TYR A 185 -23.99 11.17 54.35
N TYR A 186 -24.81 10.94 55.39
CA TYR A 186 -24.97 9.60 55.98
C TYR A 186 -25.39 8.54 54.97
N ASP A 187 -26.36 8.87 54.11
CA ASP A 187 -26.89 7.96 53.08
C ASP A 187 -25.89 7.70 51.93
N TRP A 188 -24.76 8.39 51.90
CA TRP A 188 -23.71 8.12 50.93
C TRP A 188 -22.92 6.88 51.32
N TYR A 189 -22.93 6.44 52.58
CA TYR A 189 -22.08 5.34 53.04
C TYR A 189 -22.91 4.14 53.48
N ASP A 190 -22.33 2.94 53.38
CA ASP A 190 -22.96 1.70 53.84
C ASP A 190 -22.40 1.26 55.19
N PHE A 191 -23.14 1.52 56.27
CA PHE A 191 -22.80 1.04 57.61
C PHE A 191 -23.48 -0.30 57.90
N ARG A 192 -22.68 -1.36 58.02
CA ARG A 192 -23.13 -2.67 58.50
C ARG A 192 -23.45 -2.63 59.99
N ASN A 193 -22.59 -1.97 60.78
CA ASN A 193 -22.82 -1.66 62.20
C ASN A 193 -22.23 -0.30 62.57
N TYR A 194 -23.12 0.69 62.74
CA TYR A 194 -22.74 2.09 62.93
C TYR A 194 -22.05 2.37 64.28
N PRO A 195 -21.00 3.21 64.33
CA PRO A 195 -20.32 3.86 63.20
C PRO A 195 -19.10 3.09 62.68
N THR A 196 -18.63 2.06 63.38
CA THR A 196 -17.27 1.52 63.18
C THR A 196 -17.16 0.45 62.10
N ASP A 197 -18.27 -0.16 61.67
CA ASP A 197 -18.29 -1.20 60.65
C ASP A 197 -19.10 -0.73 59.43
N TYR A 198 -18.38 -0.47 58.34
CA TYR A 198 -18.89 0.06 57.08
C TYR A 198 -18.12 -0.57 55.90
N ASP A 199 -18.68 -0.43 54.71
CA ASP A 199 -18.03 -0.87 53.50
C ASP A 199 -16.88 0.07 53.11
N SER A 200 -15.74 -0.51 52.74
CA SER A 200 -14.54 0.24 52.42
C SER A 200 -13.74 -0.43 51.33
N TRP A 201 -13.02 0.41 50.58
CA TRP A 201 -12.28 -0.02 49.40
C TRP A 201 -11.24 -1.07 49.80
N TRP A 202 -11.40 -2.30 49.30
CA TRP A 202 -10.53 -3.43 49.60
C TRP A 202 -10.30 -3.71 51.10
N ASN A 203 -11.31 -3.38 51.93
CA ASN A 203 -11.25 -3.43 53.40
C ASN A 203 -10.24 -2.46 54.05
N PHE A 204 -9.73 -1.45 53.33
CA PHE A 204 -8.94 -0.39 53.93
C PHE A 204 -9.86 0.58 54.68
N PRO A 205 -9.84 0.60 56.03
CA PRO A 205 -10.78 1.43 56.79
C PRO A 205 -10.59 2.92 56.52
N THR A 206 -9.45 3.36 56.00
CA THR A 206 -9.20 4.76 55.64
C THR A 206 -9.92 5.23 54.36
N LEU A 207 -10.52 4.32 53.60
CA LEU A 207 -11.17 4.60 52.31
C LEU A 207 -12.63 4.11 52.32
N PRO A 208 -13.55 4.76 53.06
CA PRO A 208 -14.96 4.40 53.07
C PRO A 208 -15.60 4.53 51.67
N ASN A 209 -16.24 3.44 51.23
CA ASN A 209 -16.95 3.40 49.95
C ASN A 209 -18.20 4.25 49.99
N VAL A 210 -18.50 4.90 48.87
CA VAL A 210 -19.76 5.62 48.70
C VAL A 210 -20.76 4.79 47.91
N ARG A 211 -22.05 5.06 48.09
CA ARG A 211 -23.14 4.60 47.24
C ARG A 211 -23.31 5.61 46.11
N GLU A 212 -22.64 5.36 44.99
CA GLU A 212 -22.46 6.33 43.91
C GLU A 212 -23.77 6.73 43.23
N THR A 213 -24.79 5.87 43.29
CA THR A 213 -26.11 6.13 42.71
C THR A 213 -27.09 6.85 43.66
N THR A 214 -26.68 7.13 44.91
CA THR A 214 -27.49 7.93 45.83
C THR A 214 -27.80 9.29 45.21
N PRO A 215 -29.07 9.74 45.10
CA PRO A 215 -29.43 10.96 44.38
C PRO A 215 -28.65 12.21 44.81
N SER A 216 -28.45 12.40 46.12
CA SER A 216 -27.67 13.53 46.65
C SER A 216 -26.19 13.46 46.28
N TYR A 217 -25.60 12.26 46.15
CA TYR A 217 -24.22 12.10 45.70
C TYR A 217 -24.11 12.35 44.19
N MET A 218 -25.06 11.84 43.40
CA MET A 218 -25.17 12.15 41.97
C MET A 218 -25.35 13.65 41.71
N ASP A 219 -26.12 14.34 42.54
CA ASP A 219 -26.26 15.80 42.49
C ASP A 219 -24.96 16.52 42.86
N PHE A 220 -24.24 16.01 43.86
CA PHE A 220 -22.96 16.55 44.30
C PHE A 220 -21.83 16.37 43.27
N ILE A 221 -21.69 15.21 42.65
CA ILE A 221 -20.61 14.95 41.68
C ILE A 221 -20.99 15.43 40.27
N ILE A 222 -22.25 15.25 39.83
CA ILE A 222 -22.64 15.37 38.42
C ILE A 222 -23.72 16.44 38.19
N ARG A 223 -24.93 16.27 38.74
CA ARG A 223 -26.15 16.98 38.28
C ARG A 223 -26.26 18.42 38.78
N GLY A 224 -25.85 18.68 40.02
CA GLY A 224 -25.98 19.98 40.68
C GLY A 224 -25.29 21.10 39.90
N LYS A 225 -25.70 22.35 40.11
CA LYS A 225 -25.11 23.52 39.40
C LYS A 225 -23.64 23.72 39.74
N ASP A 226 -23.29 23.43 41.00
CA ASP A 226 -21.94 23.53 41.54
C ASP A 226 -21.34 22.15 41.83
N SER A 227 -21.76 21.15 41.04
CA SER A 227 -21.23 19.79 41.15
C SER A 227 -19.72 19.76 40.87
N VAL A 228 -19.02 18.75 41.40
CA VAL A 228 -17.56 18.59 41.22
C VAL A 228 -17.18 18.65 39.74
N LEU A 229 -17.89 17.90 38.89
CA LEU A 229 -17.72 17.92 37.43
C LEU A 229 -17.82 19.35 36.88
N LYS A 230 -18.91 20.06 37.17
CA LYS A 230 -19.15 21.41 36.61
C LYS A 230 -18.21 22.46 37.17
N HIS A 231 -17.81 22.34 38.44
CA HIS A 231 -16.86 23.24 39.07
C HIS A 231 -15.53 23.24 38.31
N TRP A 232 -14.86 22.09 38.20
CA TRP A 232 -13.54 22.04 37.57
C TRP A 232 -13.58 22.27 36.06
N MET A 233 -14.66 21.87 35.38
CA MET A 233 -14.86 22.24 33.98
C MET A 233 -14.99 23.76 33.79
N ARG A 234 -15.60 24.50 34.74
CA ARG A 234 -15.62 25.97 34.74
C ARG A 234 -14.24 26.57 35.03
N GLU A 235 -13.42 25.91 35.84
CA GLU A 235 -12.02 26.31 36.06
C GLU A 235 -11.13 26.10 34.83
N GLY A 236 -11.55 25.26 33.89
CA GLY A 236 -11.00 25.22 32.54
C GLY A 236 -10.13 24.01 32.23
N ILE A 237 -10.26 22.92 32.99
CA ILE A 237 -9.69 21.62 32.62
C ILE A 237 -10.27 21.15 31.27
N SER A 238 -9.53 20.29 30.58
CA SER A 238 -9.88 19.77 29.26
C SER A 238 -10.41 18.33 29.27
N GLY A 239 -10.56 17.73 30.44
CA GLY A 239 -11.06 16.38 30.58
C GLY A 239 -10.81 15.78 31.96
N TRP A 240 -11.30 14.56 32.11
CA TRP A 240 -11.18 13.75 33.31
C TRP A 240 -10.59 12.39 32.99
N ARG A 241 -9.76 11.89 33.90
CA ARG A 241 -9.50 10.46 34.03
C ARG A 241 -10.30 9.97 35.23
N LEU A 242 -11.04 8.86 35.08
CA LEU A 242 -11.78 8.25 36.18
C LEU A 242 -11.01 7.04 36.72
N ASP A 243 -10.68 7.10 38.00
CA ASP A 243 -10.04 6.02 38.74
C ASP A 243 -10.99 4.85 38.92
N VAL A 244 -10.46 3.63 38.73
CA VAL A 244 -11.17 2.36 38.88
C VAL A 244 -12.62 2.43 38.39
N ILE A 245 -12.80 2.86 37.13
CA ILE A 245 -14.14 3.10 36.56
C ILE A 245 -15.00 1.82 36.54
N ASP A 246 -14.38 0.65 36.64
CA ASP A 246 -15.07 -0.63 36.75
C ASP A 246 -15.71 -0.91 38.12
N GLU A 247 -15.33 -0.16 39.16
CA GLU A 247 -16.07 -0.08 40.42
C GLU A 247 -17.26 0.89 40.35
N LEU A 248 -17.26 1.84 39.41
CA LEU A 248 -18.36 2.80 39.27
C LEU A 248 -19.57 2.16 38.56
N PRO A 249 -20.80 2.30 39.10
CA PRO A 249 -22.01 1.84 38.44
C PRO A 249 -22.18 2.44 37.04
N ALA A 250 -22.72 1.66 36.09
CA ALA A 250 -22.92 2.12 34.70
C ALA A 250 -23.84 3.36 34.61
N GLU A 251 -24.79 3.52 35.54
CA GLU A 251 -25.62 4.73 35.64
C GLU A 251 -24.76 5.97 35.92
N PHE A 252 -23.78 5.85 36.81
CA PHE A 252 -22.87 6.94 37.19
C PHE A 252 -21.99 7.34 36.00
N SER A 253 -21.25 6.38 35.42
CA SER A 253 -20.29 6.67 34.34
C SER A 253 -20.98 7.26 33.10
N ARG A 254 -22.16 6.74 32.72
CA ARG A 254 -22.93 7.26 31.57
C ARG A 254 -23.47 8.65 31.82
N LEU A 255 -23.98 8.93 33.03
CA LEU A 255 -24.45 10.27 33.33
C LEU A 255 -23.28 11.26 33.39
N PHE A 256 -22.15 10.86 33.97
CA PHE A 256 -20.93 11.67 34.00
C PHE A 256 -20.48 12.02 32.58
N PHE A 257 -20.38 11.02 31.69
CA PHE A 257 -20.05 11.22 30.29
C PHE A 257 -21.05 12.15 29.60
N ALA A 258 -22.35 11.90 29.75
CA ALA A 258 -23.39 12.71 29.12
C ALA A 258 -23.36 14.17 29.57
N GLU A 259 -23.20 14.44 30.87
CA GLU A 259 -23.09 15.81 31.39
C GLU A 259 -21.78 16.47 31.00
N LEU A 260 -20.65 15.75 31.01
CA LEU A 260 -19.36 16.25 30.53
C LEU A 260 -19.47 16.72 29.08
N LYS A 261 -20.04 15.89 28.20
CA LYS A 261 -20.21 16.20 26.78
C LYS A 261 -21.21 17.34 26.53
N LYS A 262 -22.21 17.52 27.39
CA LYS A 262 -23.10 18.70 27.35
C LYS A 262 -22.38 20.00 27.72
N ILE A 263 -21.46 19.94 28.68
CA ILE A 263 -20.66 21.10 29.11
C ILE A 263 -19.66 21.47 28.02
N ASN A 264 -18.91 20.48 27.53
CA ASN A 264 -17.92 20.65 26.48
C ASN A 264 -17.78 19.33 25.68
N PRO A 265 -18.22 19.29 24.41
CA PRO A 265 -18.10 18.09 23.59
C PRO A 265 -16.63 17.68 23.33
N ASP A 266 -15.70 18.64 23.39
CA ASP A 266 -14.26 18.42 23.23
C ASP A 266 -13.58 17.97 24.52
N ALA A 267 -14.27 17.91 25.66
CA ALA A 267 -13.65 17.40 26.88
C ALA A 267 -13.50 15.87 26.81
N VAL A 268 -12.31 15.36 27.13
CA VAL A 268 -12.03 13.92 27.08
C VAL A 268 -12.40 13.24 28.40
N LEU A 269 -13.03 12.07 28.34
CA LEU A 269 -13.20 11.15 29.46
C LEU A 269 -12.37 9.88 29.24
N ILE A 270 -11.41 9.65 30.15
CA ILE A 270 -10.50 8.50 30.12
C ILE A 270 -10.85 7.58 31.28
N GLY A 271 -11.11 6.30 31.02
CA GLY A 271 -11.31 5.30 32.07
C GLY A 271 -10.01 4.56 32.45
N GLU A 272 -9.81 4.29 33.73
CA GLU A 272 -8.88 3.24 34.15
C GLU A 272 -9.50 1.86 33.91
N VAL A 273 -9.11 1.20 32.82
CA VAL A 273 -9.51 -0.17 32.52
C VAL A 273 -8.25 -0.97 32.21
N TRP A 274 -7.98 -2.01 32.99
CA TRP A 274 -6.74 -2.79 32.90
C TRP A 274 -6.77 -3.82 31.76
N GLU A 275 -7.96 -4.27 31.38
CA GLU A 275 -8.20 -5.29 30.35
C GLU A 275 -8.79 -4.67 29.07
N ASP A 276 -9.27 -5.51 28.16
CA ASP A 276 -9.95 -5.07 26.95
C ASP A 276 -11.23 -4.27 27.29
N ALA A 277 -11.18 -2.95 27.08
CA ALA A 277 -12.28 -2.04 27.38
C ALA A 277 -13.55 -2.28 26.55
N SER A 278 -13.46 -2.97 25.41
CA SER A 278 -14.63 -3.30 24.59
C SER A 278 -15.40 -4.53 25.09
N ASN A 279 -14.81 -5.33 25.99
CA ASN A 279 -15.40 -6.57 26.49
C ASN A 279 -15.14 -6.83 28.00
N LYS A 280 -14.92 -5.75 28.76
CA LYS A 280 -14.70 -5.86 30.21
C LYS A 280 -15.97 -6.38 30.89
N ILE A 281 -15.80 -7.41 31.73
CA ILE A 281 -16.80 -7.84 32.72
C ILE A 281 -16.26 -7.43 34.08
N ALA A 282 -17.06 -6.65 34.82
CA ALA A 282 -16.75 -6.21 36.18
C ALA A 282 -17.93 -6.52 37.08
N TYR A 283 -17.67 -7.18 38.22
CA TYR A 283 -18.71 -7.56 39.19
C TYR A 283 -19.91 -8.31 38.57
N GLY A 284 -19.65 -9.17 37.57
CA GLY A 284 -20.69 -9.94 36.87
C GLY A 284 -21.48 -9.16 35.80
N VAL A 285 -21.12 -7.88 35.56
CA VAL A 285 -21.77 -7.01 34.58
C VAL A 285 -20.86 -6.75 33.40
N GLN A 286 -21.37 -6.98 32.18
CA GLN A 286 -20.68 -6.59 30.95
C GLN A 286 -20.75 -5.07 30.78
N ARG A 287 -19.58 -4.43 30.69
CA ARG A 287 -19.45 -2.98 30.55
C ARG A 287 -19.62 -2.56 29.08
N GLN A 288 -20.11 -1.34 28.87
CA GLN A 288 -20.42 -0.78 27.53
C GLN A 288 -19.55 0.44 27.22
N TYR A 289 -18.30 0.42 27.71
CA TYR A 289 -17.38 1.56 27.69
C TYR A 289 -17.18 2.16 26.31
N LEU A 290 -16.92 1.32 25.30
CA LEU A 290 -16.67 1.76 23.93
C LEU A 290 -17.93 1.76 23.06
N CYS A 291 -19.14 1.79 23.65
CA CYS A 291 -20.39 1.85 22.89
C CYS A 291 -20.79 3.27 22.43
N GLY A 292 -19.99 4.29 22.76
CA GLY A 292 -20.15 5.68 22.29
C GLY A 292 -20.84 6.65 23.26
N TYR A 293 -21.14 6.22 24.49
CA TYR A 293 -21.88 7.03 25.48
C TYR A 293 -21.38 6.88 26.92
N GLU A 294 -20.21 6.28 27.14
CA GLU A 294 -19.70 5.99 28.50
C GLU A 294 -18.24 6.44 28.71
N MET A 295 -17.37 6.39 27.70
CA MET A 295 -16.03 7.03 27.72
C MET A 295 -15.50 7.30 26.30
N ASP A 296 -14.49 8.17 26.20
CA ASP A 296 -13.77 8.40 24.93
C ASP A 296 -12.54 7.50 24.78
N SER A 297 -11.86 7.22 25.89
CA SER A 297 -10.55 6.57 25.91
C SER A 297 -10.39 5.71 27.18
N ALA A 298 -9.41 4.82 27.15
CA ALA A 298 -8.98 4.04 28.30
C ALA A 298 -7.45 4.04 28.40
N MET A 299 -6.94 3.83 29.62
CA MET A 299 -5.53 3.50 29.83
C MET A 299 -5.22 2.18 29.11
N ASN A 300 -4.46 2.23 28.01
CA ASN A 300 -4.26 1.10 27.11
C ASN A 300 -3.25 0.07 27.63
N TYR A 301 -3.54 -0.51 28.79
CA TYR A 301 -2.80 -1.60 29.41
C TYR A 301 -2.68 -2.86 28.51
N PRO A 302 -3.70 -3.22 27.69
CA PRO A 302 -3.55 -4.30 26.72
C PRO A 302 -2.40 -4.07 25.72
N LEU A 303 -2.33 -2.90 25.09
CA LEU A 303 -1.21 -2.55 24.18
C LEU A 303 0.13 -2.61 24.92
N ARG A 304 0.19 -2.04 26.12
CA ARG A 304 1.40 -2.10 26.97
C ARG A 304 1.84 -3.54 27.19
N ALA A 305 0.93 -4.43 27.58
CA ALA A 305 1.24 -5.84 27.80
C ALA A 305 1.82 -6.50 26.54
N HIS A 306 1.25 -6.22 25.37
CA HIS A 306 1.74 -6.78 24.09
C HIS A 306 3.15 -6.30 23.75
N ILE A 307 3.44 -5.00 23.94
CA ILE A 307 4.79 -4.44 23.73
C ILE A 307 5.80 -5.08 24.68
N PHE A 308 5.46 -5.18 25.97
CA PHE A 308 6.36 -5.74 26.98
C PHE A 308 6.60 -7.23 26.77
N ASP A 309 5.55 -8.01 26.52
CA ASP A 309 5.65 -9.44 26.27
C ASP A 309 6.54 -9.72 25.05
N PHE A 310 6.42 -8.91 23.99
CA PHE A 310 7.30 -9.02 22.84
C PHE A 310 8.74 -8.63 23.20
N ILE A 311 9.00 -7.43 23.72
CA ILE A 311 10.36 -6.93 24.01
C ILE A 311 11.13 -7.86 24.99
N LEU A 312 10.43 -8.42 25.98
CA LEU A 312 11.00 -9.37 26.94
C LEU A 312 11.09 -10.81 26.41
N GLY A 313 10.48 -11.08 25.25
CA GLY A 313 10.55 -12.35 24.56
C GLY A 313 9.61 -13.44 25.05
N LYS A 314 8.54 -13.06 25.74
CA LYS A 314 7.46 -13.96 26.17
C LYS A 314 6.55 -14.36 25.02
N ILE A 315 6.42 -13.52 24.00
CA ILE A 315 5.71 -13.81 22.75
C ILE A 315 6.61 -13.48 21.55
N ASP A 316 6.32 -14.08 20.40
CA ASP A 316 6.96 -13.76 19.14
C ASP A 316 6.23 -12.66 18.36
N GLY A 317 6.78 -12.28 17.22
CA GLY A 317 6.21 -11.24 16.37
C GLY A 317 4.82 -11.59 15.83
N GLU A 318 4.57 -12.85 15.51
CA GLU A 318 3.30 -13.31 14.94
C GLU A 318 2.17 -13.14 15.97
N LEU A 319 2.38 -13.62 17.19
CA LEU A 319 1.40 -13.49 18.26
C LEU A 319 1.25 -12.04 18.73
N CYS A 320 2.33 -11.25 18.76
CA CYS A 320 2.28 -9.83 19.09
C CYS A 320 1.38 -9.07 18.11
N MET A 321 1.64 -9.19 16.80
CA MET A 321 0.84 -8.52 15.78
C MET A 321 -0.61 -8.99 15.79
N ARG A 322 -0.86 -10.30 15.95
CA ARG A 322 -2.22 -10.84 16.06
C ARG A 322 -2.99 -10.23 17.22
N ARG A 323 -2.38 -10.08 18.40
CA ARG A 323 -3.02 -9.46 19.57
C ARG A 323 -3.30 -7.98 19.34
N MET A 324 -2.41 -7.25 18.68
CA MET A 324 -2.62 -5.85 18.32
C MET A 324 -3.75 -5.66 17.32
N GLU A 325 -3.81 -6.50 16.28
CA GLU A 325 -4.90 -6.49 15.31
C GLU A 325 -6.23 -6.85 15.95
N SER A 326 -6.26 -7.77 16.94
CA SER A 326 -7.48 -7.99 17.73
C SER A 326 -7.98 -6.72 18.43
N LEU A 327 -7.10 -5.91 19.01
CA LEU A 327 -7.52 -4.62 19.61
C LEU A 327 -8.08 -3.67 18.54
N ARG A 328 -7.42 -3.57 17.37
CA ARG A 328 -7.86 -2.73 16.26
C ARG A 328 -9.22 -3.16 15.70
N GLU A 329 -9.47 -4.46 15.60
CA GLU A 329 -10.75 -5.04 15.17
C GLU A 329 -11.86 -4.82 16.21
N ASN A 330 -11.52 -4.94 17.50
CA ASN A 330 -12.48 -4.82 18.59
C ASN A 330 -12.88 -3.36 18.87
N TYR A 331 -11.98 -2.38 18.65
CA TYR A 331 -12.18 -1.02 19.14
C TYR A 331 -12.78 -0.16 18.03
N PRO A 332 -13.87 0.60 18.28
CA PRO A 332 -14.38 1.55 17.31
C PRO A 332 -13.27 2.53 16.91
N LYS A 333 -13.21 2.88 15.61
CA LYS A 333 -12.15 3.72 15.03
C LYS A 333 -11.86 4.98 15.84
N GLU A 334 -12.91 5.70 16.26
CA GLU A 334 -12.80 6.93 17.07
C GLU A 334 -12.14 6.69 18.43
N ASN A 335 -12.46 5.58 19.10
CA ASN A 335 -11.87 5.21 20.37
C ASN A 335 -10.44 4.68 20.21
N PHE A 336 -10.17 3.85 19.20
CA PHE A 336 -8.86 3.28 18.93
C PHE A 336 -7.77 4.36 18.75
N TYR A 337 -8.06 5.40 17.97
CA TYR A 337 -7.16 6.55 17.78
C TYR A 337 -7.10 7.52 18.97
N ALA A 338 -8.01 7.40 19.93
CA ALA A 338 -8.03 8.18 21.16
C ALA A 338 -7.46 7.41 22.37
N MET A 339 -7.08 6.13 22.26
CA MET A 339 -6.59 5.33 23.39
C MET A 339 -5.35 5.95 24.05
N MET A 340 -5.32 6.02 25.39
CA MET A 340 -4.16 6.51 26.14
C MET A 340 -3.08 5.43 26.18
N ASN A 341 -2.15 5.49 25.24
CA ASN A 341 -1.07 4.53 25.07
C ASN A 341 0.05 4.78 26.08
N LEU A 342 0.01 4.11 27.22
CA LEU A 342 1.02 4.20 28.28
C LEU A 342 2.08 3.09 28.21
N ILE A 343 3.32 3.42 28.59
CA ILE A 343 4.40 2.45 28.86
C ILE A 343 4.60 2.26 30.37
N ALA A 344 4.42 3.33 31.15
CA ALA A 344 4.43 3.31 32.60
C ALA A 344 3.31 4.20 33.16
N SER A 345 3.03 4.05 34.45
CA SER A 345 2.17 4.91 35.24
C SER A 345 2.61 4.85 36.70
N HIS A 346 1.94 5.62 37.54
CA HIS A 346 2.16 5.61 38.99
C HIS A 346 1.79 4.30 39.71
N ASP A 347 1.11 3.35 39.05
CA ASP A 347 0.67 2.06 39.64
C ASP A 347 1.60 0.89 39.31
N ILE A 348 2.45 1.08 38.29
CA ILE A 348 3.28 0.03 37.72
C ILE A 348 4.76 0.37 37.82
N MET A 349 5.56 -0.70 37.84
CA MET A 349 7.01 -0.61 37.92
C MET A 349 7.60 0.16 36.72
N ARG A 350 8.70 0.88 36.97
CA ARG A 350 9.40 1.66 35.94
C ARG A 350 9.91 0.77 34.80
N PRO A 351 9.79 1.23 33.54
CA PRO A 351 10.05 0.39 32.38
C PRO A 351 11.52 0.01 32.24
N VAL A 352 12.47 0.91 32.56
CA VAL A 352 13.91 0.57 32.57
C VAL A 352 14.20 -0.56 33.53
N THR A 353 13.59 -0.55 34.73
CA THR A 353 13.75 -1.62 35.73
C THR A 353 13.24 -2.96 35.20
N ILE A 354 12.07 -2.99 34.57
CA ILE A 354 11.52 -4.21 33.95
C ILE A 354 12.39 -4.68 32.79
N PHE A 355 12.75 -3.78 31.87
CA PHE A 355 13.49 -4.12 30.66
C PHE A 355 14.96 -4.47 30.91
N GLY A 356 15.52 -3.99 32.02
CA GLY A 356 16.80 -4.43 32.56
C GLY A 356 16.73 -5.77 33.29
N GLU A 357 15.58 -6.45 33.29
CA GLU A 357 15.39 -7.78 33.88
C GLU A 357 15.70 -7.79 35.39
N ALA A 358 15.27 -6.73 36.10
CA ALA A 358 15.37 -6.67 37.56
C ALA A 358 14.74 -7.92 38.22
N PRO A 359 15.27 -8.36 39.38
CA PRO A 359 14.78 -9.55 40.06
C PRO A 359 13.32 -9.41 40.50
N TYR A 360 12.67 -10.55 40.70
CA TYR A 360 11.34 -10.60 41.30
C TYR A 360 11.40 -9.96 42.70
N TYR A 361 10.53 -8.99 42.94
CA TYR A 361 10.59 -8.09 44.10
C TYR A 361 9.46 -8.34 45.11
N ASP A 362 8.48 -9.17 44.76
CA ASP A 362 7.44 -9.58 45.70
C ASP A 362 8.12 -10.37 46.83
N GLN A 363 7.91 -9.94 48.08
CA GLN A 363 8.65 -10.36 49.29
C GLN A 363 10.04 -9.75 49.51
N MET A 364 10.57 -8.93 48.58
CA MET A 364 11.82 -8.20 48.82
C MET A 364 11.59 -7.13 49.91
N PRO A 365 12.44 -7.04 50.96
CA PRO A 365 12.32 -5.98 51.95
C PRO A 365 12.30 -4.59 51.32
N TYR A 366 11.45 -3.69 51.84
CA TYR A 366 11.30 -2.35 51.28
C TYR A 366 12.63 -1.59 51.15
N TYR A 367 13.49 -1.69 52.17
CA TYR A 367 14.81 -1.08 52.15
C TYR A 367 15.64 -1.53 50.93
N GLU A 368 15.62 -2.83 50.62
CA GLU A 368 16.33 -3.38 49.45
C GLU A 368 15.72 -2.87 48.15
N GLN A 369 14.38 -2.84 48.04
CA GLN A 369 13.69 -2.26 46.88
C GLN A 369 14.05 -0.77 46.68
N SER A 370 14.15 -0.01 47.77
CA SER A 370 14.48 1.43 47.73
C SER A 370 15.92 1.67 47.27
N LYS A 371 16.87 0.81 47.63
CA LYS A 371 18.29 0.96 47.29
C LYS A 371 18.70 0.24 46.01
N PHE A 372 17.84 -0.62 45.47
CA PHE A 372 18.11 -1.35 44.23
C PHE A 372 18.37 -0.41 43.05
N ARG A 373 19.45 -0.67 42.32
CA ARG A 373 19.77 -0.07 41.02
C ARG A 373 20.29 -1.19 40.12
N LEU A 374 19.94 -1.13 38.84
CA LEU A 374 20.49 -2.03 37.84
C LEU A 374 22.01 -1.85 37.75
N ASP A 375 22.72 -2.94 37.46
CA ASP A 375 24.12 -2.83 37.03
C ASP A 375 24.21 -2.19 35.63
N ALA A 376 25.43 -1.85 35.21
CA ALA A 376 25.66 -1.11 33.96
C ALA A 376 25.16 -1.85 32.71
N ASP A 377 25.28 -3.19 32.66
CA ASP A 377 24.87 -3.99 31.50
C ASP A 377 23.35 -4.13 31.44
N ALA A 378 22.72 -4.39 32.58
CA ALA A 378 21.28 -4.45 32.74
C ALA A 378 20.62 -3.08 32.47
N GLU A 379 21.23 -1.98 32.93
CA GLU A 379 20.77 -0.62 32.65
C GLU A 379 20.86 -0.30 31.16
N LYS A 380 21.99 -0.65 30.51
CA LYS A 380 22.17 -0.47 29.06
C LYS A 380 21.12 -1.25 28.27
N LEU A 381 20.87 -2.51 28.65
CA LEU A 381 19.82 -3.34 28.06
C LEU A 381 18.44 -2.72 28.25
N GLY A 382 18.12 -2.28 29.47
CA GLY A 382 16.86 -1.66 29.83
C GLY A 382 16.59 -0.39 29.03
N LYS A 383 17.60 0.47 28.86
CA LYS A 383 17.51 1.69 28.05
C LYS A 383 17.35 1.41 26.56
N ALA A 384 18.10 0.46 25.99
CA ALA A 384 17.95 0.07 24.58
C ALA A 384 16.52 -0.41 24.27
N ARG A 385 15.96 -1.24 25.16
CA ARG A 385 14.57 -1.72 25.06
C ARG A 385 13.54 -0.61 25.29
N LEU A 386 13.80 0.32 26.21
CA LEU A 386 12.94 1.48 26.41
C LEU A 386 12.90 2.37 25.17
N LYS A 387 14.02 2.57 24.47
CA LYS A 387 14.03 3.30 23.19
C LYS A 387 13.12 2.64 22.15
N MET A 388 13.14 1.31 22.03
CA MET A 388 12.19 0.60 21.16
C MET A 388 10.73 0.82 21.57
N ALA A 389 10.42 0.68 22.87
CA ALA A 389 9.07 0.88 23.39
C ALA A 389 8.57 2.32 23.17
N ALA A 390 9.45 3.32 23.36
CA ALA A 390 9.14 4.73 23.14
C ALA A 390 8.89 5.05 21.66
N LEU A 391 9.72 4.51 20.75
CA LEU A 391 9.49 4.67 19.31
C LEU A 391 8.13 4.07 18.93
N TRP A 392 7.83 2.86 19.41
CA TRP A 392 6.55 2.19 19.18
C TRP A 392 5.38 3.01 19.72
N GLN A 393 5.51 3.55 20.94
CA GLN A 393 4.49 4.40 21.56
C GLN A 393 4.17 5.61 20.69
N MET A 394 5.18 6.22 20.07
CA MET A 394 5.03 7.44 19.25
C MET A 394 4.48 7.16 17.84
N THR A 395 4.72 5.98 17.28
CA THR A 395 4.36 5.64 15.88
C THR A 395 3.13 4.76 15.74
N TYR A 396 2.55 4.24 16.84
CA TYR A 396 1.29 3.50 16.84
C TYR A 396 0.07 4.43 16.99
N PRO A 397 -1.12 4.09 16.43
CA PRO A 397 -2.35 4.85 16.65
C PRO A 397 -2.74 4.96 18.12
N GLY A 398 -3.35 6.09 18.52
CA GLY A 398 -3.64 6.43 19.92
C GLY A 398 -2.75 7.55 20.43
N VAL A 399 -2.94 7.94 21.69
CA VAL A 399 -2.31 9.09 22.36
C VAL A 399 -1.17 8.61 23.26
N PRO A 400 0.10 8.86 22.93
CA PRO A 400 1.23 8.50 23.78
C PRO A 400 1.12 9.18 25.14
N CYS A 401 1.23 8.43 26.24
CA CYS A 401 1.34 8.96 27.59
C CYS A 401 2.70 8.62 28.22
N ILE A 402 3.52 9.63 28.44
CA ILE A 402 4.82 9.51 29.11
C ILE A 402 4.62 9.74 30.61
N TYR A 403 5.07 8.81 31.45
CA TYR A 403 5.11 9.04 32.90
C TYR A 403 6.42 9.73 33.27
N TYR A 404 6.34 10.78 34.09
CA TYR A 404 7.51 11.62 34.35
C TYR A 404 8.74 10.80 34.73
N GLY A 405 9.86 11.09 34.10
CA GLY A 405 11.13 10.42 34.39
C GLY A 405 11.42 9.20 33.51
N ASP A 406 10.45 8.69 32.75
CA ASP A 406 10.71 7.61 31.79
C ASP A 406 11.66 8.10 30.68
N GLU A 407 11.52 9.36 30.25
CA GLU A 407 12.34 10.01 29.22
C GLU A 407 13.81 10.21 29.62
N ILE A 408 14.12 10.11 30.92
CA ILE A 408 15.48 10.15 31.47
C ILE A 408 15.90 8.82 32.11
N GLY A 409 15.07 7.77 31.98
CA GLY A 409 15.38 6.42 32.39
C GLY A 409 15.34 6.18 33.90
N MET A 410 14.42 6.83 34.62
CA MET A 410 14.22 6.61 36.05
C MET A 410 13.94 5.13 36.37
N GLN A 411 14.56 4.65 37.44
CA GLN A 411 14.43 3.28 37.93
C GLN A 411 13.55 3.21 39.18
N GLY A 412 12.88 2.08 39.39
CA GLY A 412 12.09 1.79 40.58
C GLY A 412 11.16 0.60 40.37
N PHE A 413 10.93 -0.16 41.45
CA PHE A 413 9.91 -1.21 41.54
C PHE A 413 8.50 -0.57 41.56
N LYS A 414 7.50 -1.19 42.19
CA LYS A 414 6.17 -0.57 42.36
C LYS A 414 6.18 0.54 43.41
N ASP A 415 4.99 1.11 43.64
CA ASP A 415 4.70 2.08 44.69
C ASP A 415 5.30 1.62 46.03
N PRO A 416 6.11 2.47 46.70
CA PRO A 416 6.37 3.89 46.43
C PRO A 416 7.60 4.19 45.59
N THR A 417 8.40 3.19 45.22
CA THR A 417 9.70 3.42 44.56
C THR A 417 9.60 3.91 43.10
N ASN A 418 8.49 3.66 42.40
CA ASN A 418 8.21 4.27 41.09
C ASN A 418 7.78 5.75 41.19
N ARG A 419 7.46 6.26 42.39
CA ARG A 419 7.05 7.64 42.67
C ARG A 419 8.18 8.48 43.28
N ARG A 420 9.44 8.16 42.95
CA ARG A 420 10.60 8.98 43.35
C ARG A 420 10.52 10.39 42.77
N PRO A 421 11.13 11.40 43.42
CA PRO A 421 11.19 12.74 42.87
C PRO A 421 11.91 12.81 41.52
N TYR A 422 11.44 13.67 40.62
CA TYR A 422 12.09 13.93 39.34
C TYR A 422 13.49 14.54 39.60
N PRO A 423 14.59 13.93 39.12
CA PRO A 423 15.95 14.37 39.40
C PRO A 423 16.37 15.52 38.47
N TRP A 424 15.85 16.73 38.69
CA TRP A 424 16.20 17.90 37.88
C TRP A 424 17.72 18.16 37.85
N GLY A 425 18.29 18.21 36.64
CA GLY A 425 19.74 18.31 36.42
C GLY A 425 20.49 16.96 36.41
N GLY A 426 19.78 15.84 36.56
CA GLY A 426 20.30 14.48 36.42
C GLY A 426 19.57 13.65 35.36
N GLY A 427 19.80 12.33 35.38
CA GLY A 427 19.19 11.39 34.43
C GLY A 427 19.90 11.28 33.08
N ASP A 428 19.43 10.39 32.22
CA ASP A 428 20.08 10.07 30.94
C ASP A 428 19.72 11.09 29.85
N GLN A 429 20.70 11.93 29.48
CA GLN A 429 20.51 12.98 28.48
C GLN A 429 20.42 12.45 27.04
N GLU A 430 21.02 11.30 26.76
CA GLU A 430 20.92 10.66 25.43
C GLU A 430 19.51 10.11 25.22
N LEU A 431 18.95 9.48 26.25
CA LEU A 431 17.56 9.03 26.24
C LEU A 431 16.59 10.21 26.12
N LEU A 432 16.81 11.31 26.85
CA LEU A 432 15.99 12.52 26.74
C LEU A 432 16.02 13.09 25.32
N ALA A 433 17.20 13.18 24.71
CA ALA A 433 17.35 13.63 23.32
C ALA A 433 16.62 12.68 22.35
N THR A 434 16.64 11.38 22.63
CA THR A 434 15.91 10.36 21.85
C THR A 434 14.39 10.57 21.94
N TYR A 435 13.85 10.79 23.15
CA TYR A 435 12.44 11.10 23.34
C TYR A 435 12.03 12.40 22.64
N LYS A 436 12.83 13.47 22.76
CA LYS A 436 12.60 14.73 22.01
C LYS A 436 12.51 14.47 20.51
N LYS A 437 13.41 13.65 19.97
CA LYS A 437 13.41 13.27 18.54
C LYS A 437 12.14 12.51 18.13
N PHE A 438 11.71 11.54 18.93
CA PHE A 438 10.53 10.74 18.62
C PHE A 438 9.22 11.53 18.75
N ILE A 439 9.12 12.39 19.77
CA ILE A 439 7.96 13.26 19.95
C ILE A 439 7.86 14.29 18.82
N ALA A 440 8.99 14.91 18.43
CA ALA A 440 9.02 15.80 17.27
C ALA A 440 8.55 15.08 15.99
N MET A 441 9.07 13.87 15.74
CA MET A 441 8.65 13.06 14.58
C MET A 441 7.13 12.80 14.57
N ARG A 442 6.53 12.53 15.72
CA ARG A 442 5.07 12.37 15.83
C ARG A 442 4.33 13.69 15.59
N ASN A 443 4.73 14.75 16.25
CA ASN A 443 4.05 16.05 16.21
C ASN A 443 4.10 16.68 14.82
N ASP A 444 5.21 16.51 14.10
CA ASP A 444 5.45 17.11 12.79
C ASP A 444 4.75 16.33 11.65
N ASN A 445 4.29 15.09 11.90
CA ASN A 445 3.76 14.21 10.86
C ASN A 445 2.39 13.61 11.25
N LEU A 446 1.32 14.09 10.60
CA LEU A 446 -0.06 13.63 10.81
C LEU A 446 -0.24 12.12 10.61
N VAL A 447 0.59 11.49 9.78
CA VAL A 447 0.57 10.04 9.51
C VAL A 447 0.70 9.20 10.79
N PHE A 448 1.40 9.66 11.83
CA PHE A 448 1.48 8.96 13.11
C PHE A 448 0.28 9.22 14.02
N GLN A 449 -0.46 10.31 13.79
CA GLN A 449 -1.60 10.74 14.61
C GLN A 449 -2.90 10.13 14.07
N THR A 450 -3.16 10.28 12.77
CA THR A 450 -4.43 9.86 12.13
C THR A 450 -4.23 9.07 10.82
N GLY A 451 -3.00 8.73 10.43
CA GLY A 451 -2.75 7.85 9.27
C GLY A 451 -3.16 6.40 9.52
N GLU A 452 -3.54 5.71 8.46
CA GLU A 452 -3.91 4.30 8.42
C GLU A 452 -2.79 3.41 8.98
N LEU A 453 -3.15 2.36 9.71
CA LEU A 453 -2.21 1.34 10.18
C LEU A 453 -2.29 0.11 9.27
N LEU A 454 -1.20 -0.21 8.58
CA LEU A 454 -1.08 -1.41 7.76
C LEU A 454 -0.12 -2.40 8.42
N PRO A 455 -0.58 -3.57 8.90
CA PRO A 455 0.29 -4.57 9.51
C PRO A 455 1.25 -5.18 8.46
N LEU A 456 2.50 -5.44 8.84
CA LEU A 456 3.50 -6.12 7.99
C LEU A 456 3.92 -7.46 8.66
N PRO A 457 4.53 -8.40 7.91
CA PRO A 457 4.99 -9.68 8.44
C PRO A 457 5.83 -9.51 9.70
N SER A 458 5.25 -9.98 10.78
CA SER A 458 5.88 -9.95 12.09
C SER A 458 6.18 -11.39 12.46
N LYS A 459 7.46 -11.77 12.54
CA LYS A 459 7.88 -13.16 12.74
C LYS A 459 9.06 -13.28 13.69
N GLY A 460 8.95 -14.20 14.65
CA GLY A 460 10.00 -14.47 15.63
C GLY A 460 10.37 -13.23 16.45
N ASP A 461 11.52 -12.64 16.16
CA ASP A 461 12.02 -11.45 16.88
C ASP A 461 11.64 -10.12 16.21
N VAL A 462 10.85 -10.13 15.14
CA VAL A 462 10.50 -8.92 14.38
C VAL A 462 9.02 -8.61 14.47
N VAL A 463 8.69 -7.34 14.75
CA VAL A 463 7.34 -6.77 14.55
C VAL A 463 7.45 -5.57 13.64
N ALA A 464 6.55 -5.46 12.66
CA ALA A 464 6.56 -4.37 11.70
C ALA A 464 5.16 -3.94 11.26
N TYR A 465 5.01 -2.67 10.92
CA TYR A 465 3.80 -2.09 10.34
C TYR A 465 4.15 -0.82 9.55
N ALA A 466 3.25 -0.40 8.67
CA ALA A 466 3.33 0.89 7.99
C ALA A 466 2.24 1.84 8.52
N ARG A 467 2.55 3.14 8.51
CA ARG A 467 1.60 4.23 8.71
C ARG A 467 1.43 4.97 7.39
N VAL A 468 0.20 5.09 6.91
CA VAL A 468 -0.09 5.56 5.54
C VAL A 468 -1.18 6.64 5.54
N ILE A 469 -0.89 7.74 4.87
CA ILE A 469 -1.91 8.67 4.35
C ILE A 469 -1.80 8.63 2.84
N ARG A 470 -2.92 8.34 2.18
CA ARG A 470 -3.02 8.23 0.72
C ARG A 470 -4.30 8.92 0.25
N ASN A 471 -4.33 9.35 -1.01
CA ASN A 471 -5.45 10.06 -1.62
C ASN A 471 -5.82 11.42 -0.95
N GLY A 472 -4.87 12.05 -0.27
CA GLY A 472 -5.02 13.39 0.30
C GLY A 472 -5.85 13.45 1.57
N HIS A 473 -6.18 12.31 2.19
CA HIS A 473 -7.06 12.24 3.36
C HIS A 473 -6.58 11.22 4.40
N ASP A 474 -6.80 11.53 5.68
CA ASP A 474 -6.54 10.62 6.80
C ASP A 474 -7.70 9.63 7.03
N VAL A 475 -7.62 8.78 8.08
CA VAL A 475 -8.66 7.78 8.34
C VAL A 475 -10.01 8.35 8.79
N PHE A 476 -10.10 9.66 9.06
CA PHE A 476 -11.31 10.38 9.43
C PHE A 476 -11.84 11.25 8.28
N ASP A 477 -11.32 11.05 7.07
CA ASP A 477 -11.65 11.81 5.86
C ASP A 477 -11.29 13.31 5.96
N HIS A 478 -10.34 13.68 6.83
CA HIS A 478 -9.80 15.04 6.87
C HIS A 478 -8.65 15.20 5.87
N GLU A 479 -8.55 16.37 5.24
CA GLU A 479 -7.48 16.67 4.28
C GLU A 479 -6.11 16.56 4.96
N ALA A 480 -5.24 15.74 4.37
CA ALA A 480 -3.90 15.49 4.87
C ALA A 480 -2.93 15.17 3.72
N LYS A 481 -1.68 15.60 3.86
CA LYS A 481 -0.64 15.31 2.87
C LYS A 481 -0.39 13.80 2.81
N ASN A 482 -0.35 13.24 1.60
CA ASN A 482 0.09 11.86 1.39
C ASN A 482 1.48 11.66 2.00
N ASP A 483 1.60 10.65 2.85
CA ASP A 483 2.85 10.33 3.51
C ASP A 483 2.85 8.88 3.97
N ILE A 484 4.02 8.25 3.94
CA ILE A 484 4.15 6.82 4.23
C ILE A 484 5.41 6.60 5.07
N TYR A 485 5.24 5.91 6.18
CA TYR A 485 6.33 5.46 7.03
C TYR A 485 6.24 3.96 7.28
N LEU A 486 7.40 3.31 7.29
CA LEU A 486 7.55 1.93 7.69
C LEU A 486 8.25 1.88 9.05
N VAL A 487 7.66 1.14 9.99
CA VAL A 487 8.18 0.94 11.34
C VAL A 487 8.48 -0.54 11.55
N ALA A 488 9.68 -0.87 12.02
CA ALA A 488 10.07 -2.24 12.33
C ALA A 488 10.91 -2.31 13.60
N PHE A 489 10.73 -3.37 14.39
CA PHE A 489 11.43 -3.60 15.66
C PHE A 489 12.07 -4.98 15.66
N ASN A 490 13.34 -5.08 16.08
CA ASN A 490 14.03 -6.35 16.30
C ASN A 490 14.41 -6.50 17.78
N ARG A 491 13.71 -7.40 18.48
CA ARG A 491 13.97 -7.65 19.91
C ARG A 491 15.21 -8.50 20.20
N ALA A 492 15.86 -9.05 19.18
CA ALA A 492 16.99 -9.95 19.40
C ALA A 492 18.15 -9.21 20.09
N LYS A 493 18.72 -9.79 21.15
CA LYS A 493 19.76 -9.13 21.98
C LYS A 493 21.10 -8.93 21.25
N THR A 494 21.44 -9.79 20.30
CA THR A 494 22.80 -9.83 19.72
C THR A 494 22.86 -9.95 18.19
N ARG A 495 21.76 -10.31 17.52
CA ARG A 495 21.74 -10.54 16.06
C ARG A 495 20.90 -9.48 15.35
N GLY A 496 21.46 -8.90 14.30
CA GLY A 496 20.69 -8.21 13.27
C GLY A 496 20.00 -9.20 12.33
N LYS A 497 19.08 -8.70 11.52
CA LYS A 497 18.39 -9.44 10.46
C LYS A 497 18.25 -8.55 9.23
N GLU A 498 18.23 -9.16 8.05
CA GLU A 498 17.73 -8.51 6.84
C GLU A 498 16.24 -8.84 6.73
N ILE A 499 15.40 -7.83 6.50
CA ILE A 499 13.96 -7.98 6.37
C ILE A 499 13.50 -7.44 5.02
N SER A 500 12.51 -8.13 4.43
CA SER A 500 11.95 -7.78 3.13
C SER A 500 10.43 -7.77 3.22
N PHE A 501 9.82 -6.63 2.87
CA PHE A 501 8.38 -6.46 2.89
C PHE A 501 7.88 -6.12 1.49
N ASP A 502 6.81 -6.79 1.07
CA ASP A 502 5.95 -6.34 -0.02
C ASP A 502 5.25 -5.04 0.39
N VAL A 503 5.34 -4.04 -0.47
CA VAL A 503 4.76 -2.72 -0.34
C VAL A 503 4.05 -2.32 -1.64
N SER A 504 3.90 -3.24 -2.60
CA SER A 504 3.31 -3.01 -3.91
C SER A 504 1.88 -2.45 -3.86
N ASP A 505 1.18 -2.70 -2.75
CA ASP A 505 -0.18 -2.22 -2.51
C ASP A 505 -0.26 -0.75 -2.07
N PHE A 506 0.83 -0.16 -1.58
CA PHE A 506 0.81 1.22 -1.06
C PHE A 506 2.03 2.10 -1.36
N ALA A 507 3.16 1.56 -1.83
CA ALA A 507 4.37 2.33 -2.09
C ALA A 507 5.23 1.80 -3.26
N ASN A 508 5.93 2.71 -3.92
CA ASN A 508 7.03 2.44 -4.84
C ASN A 508 8.06 3.58 -4.79
N GLY A 509 9.30 3.38 -5.22
CA GLY A 509 10.35 4.40 -5.16
C GLY A 509 11.41 4.00 -4.14
N VAL A 510 11.69 4.84 -3.13
CA VAL A 510 12.76 4.58 -2.17
C VAL A 510 12.27 4.85 -0.75
N PHE A 511 12.66 4.01 0.20
CA PHE A 511 12.55 4.29 1.62
C PHE A 511 13.90 4.77 2.17
N VAL A 512 13.89 5.80 3.01
CA VAL A 512 15.10 6.36 3.65
C VAL A 512 14.95 6.35 5.16
N ASP A 513 16.05 6.28 5.91
CA ASP A 513 15.99 6.42 7.37
C ASP A 513 15.44 7.80 7.75
N ALA A 514 14.31 7.84 8.46
CA ALA A 514 13.61 9.08 8.83
C ALA A 514 14.44 9.98 9.76
N PHE A 515 15.46 9.42 10.39
CA PHE A 515 16.33 10.07 11.35
C PHE A 515 17.70 10.44 10.78
N ASP A 516 18.00 10.01 9.54
CA ASP A 516 19.23 10.26 8.77
C ASP A 516 18.97 10.12 7.24
N PRO A 517 18.08 10.96 6.65
CA PRO A 517 17.56 10.75 5.29
C PRO A 517 18.59 10.99 4.18
N ASP A 518 19.63 11.77 4.46
CA ASP A 518 20.68 12.12 3.51
C ASP A 518 21.75 11.03 3.38
N ASN A 519 21.74 10.02 4.25
CA ASN A 519 22.74 8.95 4.24
C ASN A 519 22.49 7.97 3.08
N PRO A 520 23.37 7.90 2.07
CA PRO A 520 23.15 7.05 0.90
C PRO A 520 23.18 5.56 1.23
N LYS A 521 23.79 5.14 2.35
CA LYS A 521 23.81 3.74 2.81
C LYS A 521 22.51 3.32 3.49
N LYS A 522 21.61 4.26 3.74
CA LYS A 522 20.30 4.06 4.37
C LYS A 522 19.16 4.43 3.43
N LYS A 523 19.36 4.14 2.14
CA LYS A 523 18.35 4.26 1.08
C LYS A 523 18.03 2.87 0.56
N TYR A 524 16.76 2.51 0.62
CA TYR A 524 16.27 1.16 0.34
C TYR A 524 15.27 1.27 -0.81
N PRO A 525 15.67 1.00 -2.06
CA PRO A 525 14.77 1.05 -3.20
C PRO A 525 13.70 -0.04 -3.09
N VAL A 526 12.52 0.26 -3.61
CA VAL A 526 11.47 -0.72 -3.84
C VAL A 526 11.77 -1.42 -5.17
N THR A 527 12.01 -2.73 -5.10
CA THR A 527 12.29 -3.58 -6.27
C THR A 527 11.23 -4.67 -6.32
N ARG A 528 10.51 -4.77 -7.44
CA ARG A 528 9.40 -5.73 -7.61
C ARG A 528 8.34 -5.62 -6.51
N GLY A 529 8.02 -4.39 -6.14
CA GLY A 529 7.08 -4.12 -5.07
C GLY A 529 7.61 -4.44 -3.67
N ARG A 530 8.86 -4.90 -3.49
CA ARG A 530 9.42 -5.20 -2.17
C ARG A 530 10.50 -4.20 -1.76
N VAL A 531 10.54 -3.87 -0.48
CA VAL A 531 11.65 -3.13 0.14
C VAL A 531 12.44 -4.05 1.06
N THR A 532 13.76 -4.07 0.91
CA THR A 532 14.66 -4.91 1.73
C THR A 532 15.66 -4.03 2.47
N PHE A 533 15.81 -4.23 3.79
CA PHE A 533 16.73 -3.45 4.62
C PHE A 533 17.22 -4.23 5.85
N PRO A 534 18.40 -3.90 6.40
CA PRO A 534 18.88 -4.50 7.64
C PRO A 534 18.28 -3.81 8.87
N ILE A 535 18.05 -4.60 9.91
CA ILE A 535 17.71 -4.15 11.27
C ILE A 535 18.67 -4.80 12.28
N GLY A 536 19.34 -3.99 13.08
CA GLY A 536 20.27 -4.39 14.14
C GLY A 536 19.59 -5.03 15.34
N ALA A 537 20.41 -5.47 16.31
CA ALA A 537 19.93 -6.03 17.56
C ALA A 537 19.38 -4.94 18.50
N LEU A 538 18.24 -5.21 19.16
CA LEU A 538 17.55 -4.25 20.05
C LEU A 538 17.30 -2.89 19.37
N GLU A 539 16.96 -2.92 18.09
CA GLU A 539 16.76 -1.73 17.27
C GLU A 539 15.29 -1.58 16.85
N GLY A 540 14.83 -0.33 16.84
CA GLY A 540 13.62 0.09 16.13
C GLY A 540 14.01 0.99 14.98
N VAL A 541 13.56 0.66 13.77
CA VAL A 541 13.82 1.39 12.53
C VAL A 541 12.56 2.14 12.12
N LEU A 542 12.73 3.39 11.71
CA LEU A 542 11.70 4.22 11.10
C LEU A 542 12.17 4.66 9.72
N LEU A 543 11.51 4.17 8.67
CA LEU A 543 11.81 4.55 7.30
C LEU A 543 10.72 5.46 6.75
N HIS A 544 11.13 6.57 6.15
CA HIS A 544 10.26 7.50 5.42
C HIS A 544 10.25 7.14 3.94
N HIS A 545 9.06 7.08 3.34
CA HIS A 545 8.92 6.91 1.91
C HIS A 545 9.24 8.19 1.16
N VAL A 546 10.11 8.10 0.17
CA VAL A 546 10.37 9.15 -0.80
C VAL A 546 9.74 8.73 -2.13
N PRO A 547 8.63 9.36 -2.54
CA PRO A 547 8.01 9.08 -3.81
C PRO A 547 8.98 9.24 -4.97
N GLN A 548 8.85 8.38 -5.98
CA GLN A 548 9.56 8.57 -7.24
C GLN A 548 9.14 9.90 -7.87
N GLN A 549 10.10 10.79 -8.17
CA GLN A 549 9.82 11.99 -8.94
C GLN A 549 9.37 11.59 -10.35
N GLN A 550 8.39 12.30 -10.92
CA GLN A 550 7.95 12.08 -12.29
C GLN A 550 8.97 12.72 -13.26
N HIS A 551 9.68 11.91 -14.04
CA HIS A 551 10.65 12.31 -15.06
C HIS A 551 10.12 12.20 -16.50
N TYR A 552 9.02 11.47 -16.70
CA TYR A 552 8.51 11.08 -18.00
C TYR A 552 7.09 11.64 -18.24
N ASP A 553 6.85 12.12 -19.46
CA ASP A 553 5.51 12.52 -19.91
C ASP A 553 4.51 11.38 -19.72
N ARG A 554 3.39 11.70 -19.08
CA ARG A 554 2.26 10.79 -18.93
C ARG A 554 1.41 10.84 -20.19
N ARG A 555 1.09 9.69 -20.75
CA ARG A 555 0.28 9.54 -21.97
C ARG A 555 -0.78 8.46 -21.82
N ALA A 556 -1.89 8.61 -22.52
CA ALA A 556 -2.92 7.59 -22.67
C ALA A 556 -3.01 7.07 -24.12
N GLY A 557 -3.40 5.81 -24.27
CA GLY A 557 -3.62 5.21 -25.58
C GLY A 557 -4.61 4.06 -25.59
N ILE A 558 -4.91 3.58 -26.79
CA ILE A 558 -5.82 2.46 -27.03
C ILE A 558 -5.10 1.39 -27.84
N ILE A 559 -5.26 0.13 -27.43
CA ILE A 559 -4.88 -1.03 -28.24
C ILE A 559 -6.06 -1.48 -29.10
N LEU A 560 -5.87 -1.43 -30.42
CA LEU A 560 -6.83 -1.88 -31.43
C LEU A 560 -6.07 -2.29 -32.68
N HIS A 561 -6.06 -3.57 -33.05
CA HIS A 561 -5.40 -3.99 -34.28
C HIS A 561 -6.21 -3.56 -35.51
N PRO A 562 -5.58 -3.13 -36.64
CA PRO A 562 -6.32 -2.68 -37.82
C PRO A 562 -7.33 -3.69 -38.37
N THR A 563 -7.10 -5.00 -38.20
CA THR A 563 -8.05 -6.05 -38.64
C THR A 563 -9.41 -5.95 -37.96
N SER A 564 -9.46 -5.35 -36.77
CA SER A 564 -10.67 -5.16 -35.98
C SER A 564 -11.50 -3.95 -36.44
N LEU A 565 -11.01 -3.11 -37.35
CA LEU A 565 -11.79 -1.98 -37.88
C LEU A 565 -13.00 -2.45 -38.70
N PRO A 566 -14.12 -1.69 -38.69
CA PRO A 566 -15.40 -2.12 -39.25
C PRO A 566 -15.52 -1.93 -40.76
N SER A 567 -14.45 -2.13 -41.54
CA SER A 567 -14.49 -2.03 -43.02
C SER A 567 -15.50 -3.03 -43.63
N LYS A 568 -16.13 -2.62 -44.73
CA LYS A 568 -17.14 -3.42 -45.45
C LYS A 568 -16.57 -4.66 -46.14
N TYR A 569 -15.25 -4.84 -46.20
CA TYR A 569 -14.58 -5.93 -46.92
C TYR A 569 -14.33 -7.20 -46.07
N GLY A 570 -14.97 -7.33 -44.91
CA GLY A 570 -14.89 -8.53 -44.05
C GLY A 570 -13.72 -8.55 -43.05
N ILE A 571 -12.75 -7.66 -43.23
CA ILE A 571 -11.64 -7.38 -42.31
C ILE A 571 -11.41 -5.87 -42.30
N GLY A 572 -10.93 -5.33 -41.19
CA GLY A 572 -10.45 -3.94 -41.17
C GLY A 572 -9.22 -3.75 -42.07
N ASP A 573 -9.08 -2.55 -42.63
CA ASP A 573 -8.04 -2.21 -43.60
C ASP A 573 -7.51 -0.78 -43.38
N LEU A 574 -6.49 -0.39 -44.13
CA LEU A 574 -5.82 0.91 -44.05
C LEU A 574 -6.60 2.07 -44.73
N GLY A 575 -7.91 1.91 -44.88
CA GLY A 575 -8.81 2.85 -45.52
C GLY A 575 -9.49 3.80 -44.55
N LYS A 576 -10.64 4.34 -44.98
CA LYS A 576 -11.44 5.36 -44.29
C LYS A 576 -11.59 5.12 -42.79
N GLU A 577 -11.92 3.90 -42.38
CA GLU A 577 -12.17 3.55 -40.99
C GLU A 577 -10.93 3.72 -40.10
N ALA A 578 -9.73 3.54 -40.63
CA ALA A 578 -8.48 3.76 -39.90
C ALA A 578 -8.22 5.25 -39.65
N PHE A 579 -8.47 6.11 -40.65
CA PHE A 579 -8.38 7.56 -40.50
C PHE A 579 -9.43 8.08 -39.50
N GLU A 580 -10.66 7.57 -39.57
CA GLU A 580 -11.71 7.91 -38.61
C GLU A 580 -11.35 7.46 -37.18
N PHE A 581 -10.66 6.34 -37.02
CA PHE A 581 -10.17 5.90 -35.72
C PHE A 581 -9.08 6.83 -35.16
N VAL A 582 -8.18 7.33 -36.00
CA VAL A 582 -7.19 8.36 -35.60
C VAL A 582 -7.90 9.65 -35.16
N ASP A 583 -8.94 10.09 -35.88
CA ASP A 583 -9.74 11.25 -35.48
C ASP A 583 -10.45 11.02 -34.14
N TYR A 584 -10.96 9.81 -33.92
CA TYR A 584 -11.53 9.40 -32.63
C TYR A 584 -10.50 9.45 -31.50
N LEU A 585 -9.30 8.91 -31.69
CA LEU A 585 -8.22 8.96 -30.69
C LEU A 585 -7.91 10.41 -30.31
N LYS A 586 -7.79 11.29 -31.30
CA LYS A 586 -7.56 12.72 -31.08
C LYS A 586 -8.71 13.36 -30.29
N ALA A 587 -9.95 13.07 -30.66
CA ALA A 587 -11.13 13.58 -29.97
C ALA A 587 -11.24 13.07 -28.53
N ALA A 588 -10.79 11.83 -28.28
CA ALA A 588 -10.75 11.18 -26.97
C ALA A 588 -9.54 11.57 -26.10
N GLY A 589 -8.69 12.50 -26.56
CA GLY A 589 -7.50 12.95 -25.83
C GLY A 589 -6.39 11.89 -25.74
N GLN A 590 -6.45 10.85 -26.57
CA GLN A 590 -5.42 9.81 -26.62
C GLN A 590 -4.24 10.29 -27.45
N SER A 591 -3.04 9.76 -27.19
CA SER A 591 -1.81 10.09 -27.92
C SER A 591 -1.05 8.87 -28.42
N ILE A 592 -1.49 7.66 -28.07
CA ILE A 592 -0.88 6.39 -28.52
C ILE A 592 -1.95 5.48 -29.12
N TRP A 593 -1.67 4.94 -30.31
CA TRP A 593 -2.39 3.82 -30.89
C TRP A 593 -1.49 2.59 -30.88
N GLN A 594 -1.80 1.61 -30.04
CA GLN A 594 -1.08 0.35 -30.04
C GLN A 594 -1.72 -0.65 -31.01
N ILE A 595 -0.86 -1.32 -31.77
CA ILE A 595 -1.22 -2.36 -32.72
C ILE A 595 -0.42 -3.64 -32.44
N LEU A 596 -0.96 -4.77 -32.89
CA LEU A 596 -0.22 -6.04 -32.99
C LEU A 596 0.68 -6.03 -34.24
N PRO A 597 1.58 -7.01 -34.42
CA PRO A 597 2.45 -7.08 -35.60
C PRO A 597 1.65 -6.97 -36.90
N LEU A 598 2.12 -6.13 -37.84
CA LEU A 598 1.48 -5.91 -39.14
C LEU A 598 1.93 -6.90 -40.20
N ASN A 599 2.69 -7.91 -39.81
CA ASN A 599 3.27 -8.87 -40.74
C ASN A 599 2.20 -9.79 -41.36
N PRO A 600 2.45 -10.36 -42.55
CA PRO A 600 1.59 -11.38 -43.12
C PRO A 600 1.37 -12.53 -42.13
N VAL A 601 0.20 -13.15 -42.16
CA VAL A 601 -0.14 -14.22 -41.22
C VAL A 601 -0.10 -15.58 -41.90
N GLY A 602 0.43 -16.58 -41.20
CA GLY A 602 0.48 -17.96 -41.66
C GLY A 602 -0.65 -18.82 -41.09
N TYR A 603 -0.32 -20.07 -40.73
CA TYR A 603 -1.25 -21.00 -40.11
C TYR A 603 -1.83 -20.43 -38.80
N GLY A 604 -3.13 -20.60 -38.59
CA GLY A 604 -3.83 -20.09 -37.40
C GLY A 604 -4.05 -18.58 -37.36
N TYR A 605 -3.65 -17.84 -38.42
CA TYR A 605 -3.85 -16.40 -38.58
C TYR A 605 -3.22 -15.52 -37.48
N SER A 606 -2.22 -16.04 -36.78
CA SER A 606 -1.53 -15.30 -35.71
C SER A 606 -0.59 -14.24 -36.28
N PRO A 607 -0.70 -12.97 -35.86
CA PRO A 607 0.28 -11.92 -36.15
C PRO A 607 1.69 -12.25 -35.65
N TYR A 608 1.82 -13.13 -34.66
CA TYR A 608 3.10 -13.54 -34.07
C TYR A 608 3.75 -14.72 -34.82
N GLN A 609 3.07 -15.28 -35.84
CA GLN A 609 3.59 -16.36 -36.67
C GLN A 609 3.52 -15.97 -38.15
N SER A 610 4.52 -15.19 -38.56
CA SER A 610 4.60 -14.62 -39.91
C SER A 610 5.62 -15.35 -40.80
N PRO A 611 5.38 -15.48 -42.12
CA PRO A 611 6.39 -15.90 -43.09
C PRO A 611 7.47 -14.83 -43.36
N SER A 612 7.35 -13.63 -42.79
CA SER A 612 8.39 -12.59 -42.84
C SER A 612 8.34 -11.64 -41.64
N ALA A 613 9.49 -11.32 -41.06
CA ALA A 613 9.64 -10.31 -40.02
C ALA A 613 9.59 -8.86 -40.55
N PHE A 614 9.61 -8.65 -41.88
CA PHE A 614 9.77 -7.34 -42.52
C PHE A 614 8.55 -6.91 -43.36
N ALA A 615 7.87 -7.88 -43.99
CA ALA A 615 6.74 -7.63 -44.87
C ALA A 615 5.51 -7.11 -44.11
N GLY A 616 4.64 -6.39 -44.81
CA GLY A 616 3.30 -6.00 -44.36
C GLY A 616 2.22 -6.94 -44.90
N ASN A 617 1.13 -7.09 -44.14
CA ASN A 617 0.03 -8.01 -44.46
C ASN A 617 -0.83 -7.50 -45.64
N PRO A 618 -0.87 -8.21 -46.79
CA PRO A 618 -1.69 -7.78 -47.93
C PRO A 618 -3.20 -7.76 -47.65
N MET A 619 -3.70 -8.53 -46.67
CA MET A 619 -5.14 -8.58 -46.36
C MET A 619 -5.69 -7.25 -45.83
N ILE A 620 -4.84 -6.40 -45.23
CA ILE A 620 -5.27 -5.11 -44.70
C ILE A 620 -5.10 -3.95 -45.71
N ILE A 621 -4.71 -4.24 -46.95
CA ILE A 621 -4.72 -3.25 -48.04
C ILE A 621 -6.16 -2.83 -48.32
N SER A 622 -6.42 -1.53 -48.33
CA SER A 622 -7.74 -0.96 -48.58
C SER A 622 -8.11 -1.03 -50.06
N ILE A 623 -9.24 -1.69 -50.35
CA ILE A 623 -9.81 -1.75 -51.70
C ILE A 623 -10.36 -0.38 -52.11
N ASP A 624 -10.93 0.39 -51.17
CA ASP A 624 -11.42 1.74 -51.46
C ASP A 624 -10.28 2.69 -51.85
N ALA A 625 -9.10 2.55 -51.25
CA ALA A 625 -7.92 3.30 -51.66
C ALA A 625 -7.41 2.88 -53.05
N LEU A 626 -7.41 1.58 -53.36
CA LEU A 626 -7.09 1.10 -54.73
C LEU A 626 -8.05 1.66 -55.78
N ILE A 627 -9.33 1.84 -55.44
CA ILE A 627 -10.30 2.50 -56.31
C ILE A 627 -9.98 3.99 -56.47
N ALA A 628 -9.69 4.69 -55.37
CA ALA A 628 -9.33 6.10 -55.39
C ALA A 628 -8.04 6.38 -56.20
N ASP A 629 -7.06 5.48 -56.10
CA ASP A 629 -5.81 5.53 -56.87
C ASP A 629 -6.00 5.06 -58.33
N GLY A 630 -7.23 4.69 -58.73
CA GLY A 630 -7.57 4.23 -60.07
C GLY A 630 -6.84 2.95 -60.48
N LEU A 631 -6.52 2.09 -59.53
CA LEU A 631 -5.99 0.74 -59.75
C LEU A 631 -7.11 -0.30 -59.81
N LEU A 632 -8.30 0.02 -59.29
CA LEU A 632 -9.52 -0.78 -59.41
C LEU A 632 -10.71 0.12 -59.77
N ASP A 633 -11.69 -0.44 -60.45
CA ASP A 633 -13.00 0.18 -60.59
C ASP A 633 -13.97 -0.36 -59.52
N ALA A 634 -14.93 0.45 -59.09
CA ALA A 634 -15.91 0.05 -58.05
C ALA A 634 -16.74 -1.21 -58.44
N GLY A 635 -16.84 -1.52 -59.73
CA GLY A 635 -17.50 -2.71 -60.24
C GLY A 635 -16.63 -3.97 -60.36
N ASP A 636 -15.29 -3.84 -60.21
CA ASP A 636 -14.35 -4.96 -60.40
C ASP A 636 -14.51 -6.03 -59.30
N ILE A 637 -14.92 -5.62 -58.10
CA ILE A 637 -14.99 -6.50 -56.93
C ILE A 637 -16.41 -6.52 -56.36
N LYS A 638 -16.99 -7.72 -56.31
CA LYS A 638 -18.28 -7.97 -55.65
C LYS A 638 -18.06 -8.44 -54.23
N VAL A 639 -18.35 -7.57 -53.27
CA VAL A 639 -18.28 -7.91 -51.84
C VAL A 639 -19.50 -8.75 -51.45
N PRO A 640 -19.31 -9.99 -50.94
CA PRO A 640 -20.41 -10.77 -50.41
C PRO A 640 -21.10 -10.06 -49.24
N VAL A 641 -22.44 -9.98 -49.26
CA VAL A 641 -23.24 -9.32 -48.21
C VAL A 641 -22.92 -9.87 -46.81
N ARG A 642 -22.59 -11.16 -46.72
CA ARG A 642 -22.17 -11.82 -45.48
C ARG A 642 -20.90 -11.19 -44.90
N LEU A 643 -19.87 -10.96 -45.71
CA LEU A 643 -18.60 -10.35 -45.27
C LEU A 643 -18.79 -8.91 -44.82
N ALA A 644 -19.65 -8.14 -45.50
CA ALA A 644 -19.93 -6.75 -45.13
C ALA A 644 -20.62 -6.59 -43.76
N LYS A 645 -21.19 -7.67 -43.20
CA LYS A 645 -21.92 -7.67 -41.92
C LYS A 645 -21.30 -8.57 -40.86
N THR A 646 -20.15 -9.19 -41.14
CA THR A 646 -19.55 -10.13 -40.19
C THR A 646 -18.99 -9.41 -38.96
N LYS A 647 -19.25 -10.00 -37.78
CA LYS A 647 -18.68 -9.56 -36.50
C LYS A 647 -17.31 -10.17 -36.21
N HIS A 648 -16.96 -11.23 -36.94
CA HIS A 648 -15.68 -11.92 -36.83
C HIS A 648 -15.04 -12.08 -38.20
N VAL A 649 -13.72 -11.91 -38.31
CA VAL A 649 -12.99 -12.08 -39.56
C VAL A 649 -13.13 -13.53 -40.03
N GLU A 650 -13.65 -13.70 -41.24
CA GLU A 650 -13.66 -14.99 -41.95
C GLU A 650 -12.43 -15.05 -42.85
N PHE A 651 -11.26 -15.33 -42.26
CA PHE A 651 -9.95 -15.14 -42.91
C PHE A 651 -9.84 -15.79 -44.30
N ASP A 652 -10.27 -17.04 -44.48
CA ASP A 652 -10.22 -17.72 -45.79
C ASP A 652 -11.03 -17.00 -46.88
N ALA A 653 -12.20 -16.47 -46.51
CA ALA A 653 -13.09 -15.79 -47.45
C ALA A 653 -12.58 -14.38 -47.77
N VAL A 654 -12.00 -13.71 -46.77
CA VAL A 654 -11.34 -12.42 -46.91
C VAL A 654 -10.09 -12.53 -47.77
N ALA A 655 -9.23 -13.53 -47.54
CA ALA A 655 -8.04 -13.78 -48.35
C ALA A 655 -8.42 -13.93 -49.83
N LYS A 656 -9.39 -14.79 -50.15
CA LYS A 656 -9.88 -14.95 -51.54
C LYS A 656 -10.39 -13.65 -52.16
N LEU A 657 -11.10 -12.82 -51.39
CA LEU A 657 -11.60 -11.52 -51.85
C LEU A 657 -10.45 -10.54 -52.12
N LYS A 658 -9.50 -10.45 -51.19
CA LYS A 658 -8.35 -9.55 -51.24
C LYS A 658 -7.38 -9.96 -52.36
N ASP A 659 -7.09 -11.24 -52.50
CA ASP A 659 -6.24 -11.78 -53.57
C ASP A 659 -6.85 -11.48 -54.95
N ALA A 660 -8.17 -11.65 -55.11
CA ALA A 660 -8.85 -11.32 -56.37
C ALA A 660 -8.78 -9.82 -56.68
N ALA A 661 -8.93 -8.96 -55.67
CA ALA A 661 -8.81 -7.52 -55.80
C ALA A 661 -7.37 -7.10 -56.15
N LEU A 662 -6.37 -7.63 -55.45
CA LEU A 662 -4.96 -7.31 -55.66
C LEU A 662 -4.48 -7.82 -57.02
N ALA A 663 -4.88 -9.03 -57.45
CA ALA A 663 -4.55 -9.55 -58.78
C ALA A 663 -5.11 -8.65 -59.90
N LYS A 664 -6.36 -8.19 -59.76
CA LYS A 664 -6.96 -7.26 -60.72
C LYS A 664 -6.26 -5.89 -60.70
N ALA A 665 -5.95 -5.39 -59.50
CA ALA A 665 -5.23 -4.13 -59.31
C ALA A 665 -3.83 -4.20 -59.91
N PHE A 666 -3.16 -5.34 -59.83
CA PHE A 666 -1.83 -5.57 -60.38
C PHE A 666 -1.80 -5.51 -61.91
N GLU A 667 -2.81 -6.06 -62.59
CA GLU A 667 -2.90 -5.94 -64.06
C GLU A 667 -3.01 -4.46 -64.49
N ASN A 668 -3.83 -3.68 -63.78
CA ASN A 668 -3.98 -2.26 -64.01
C ASN A 668 -2.70 -1.48 -63.63
N PHE A 669 -2.03 -1.90 -62.55
CA PHE A 669 -0.74 -1.35 -62.11
C PHE A 669 0.34 -1.55 -63.17
N LYS A 670 0.48 -2.75 -63.75
CA LYS A 670 1.45 -3.01 -64.83
C LYS A 670 1.23 -2.11 -66.05
N ALA A 671 -0.03 -1.82 -66.38
CA ALA A 671 -0.36 -0.88 -67.46
C ALA A 671 0.02 0.56 -67.08
N LYS A 672 -0.31 0.99 -65.86
CA LYS A 672 0.04 2.32 -65.34
C LYS A 672 1.55 2.53 -65.21
N LEU A 673 2.29 1.53 -64.73
CA LEU A 673 3.74 1.59 -64.58
C LEU A 673 4.46 1.91 -65.90
N LYS A 674 3.91 1.47 -67.03
CA LYS A 674 4.44 1.79 -68.37
C LYS A 674 4.04 3.19 -68.86
N ALA A 675 2.96 3.74 -68.34
CA ALA A 675 2.38 5.01 -68.76
C ALA A 675 2.77 6.20 -67.87
N ASP A 676 3.14 5.93 -66.61
CA ASP A 676 3.46 6.93 -65.59
C ASP A 676 4.91 6.73 -65.09
N ALA A 677 5.80 7.59 -65.58
CA ALA A 677 7.23 7.55 -65.24
C ALA A 677 7.51 7.93 -63.77
N ALA A 678 6.61 8.68 -63.11
CA ALA A 678 6.78 9.01 -61.70
C ALA A 678 6.48 7.78 -60.84
N LEU A 679 5.35 7.11 -61.10
CA LEU A 679 5.00 5.84 -60.44
C LEU A 679 6.07 4.77 -60.67
N GLU A 680 6.61 4.65 -61.88
CA GLU A 680 7.70 3.71 -62.18
C GLU A 680 8.95 4.01 -61.35
N LYS A 681 9.29 5.28 -61.19
CA LYS A 681 10.43 5.71 -60.39
C LYS A 681 10.21 5.41 -58.90
N ASP A 682 9.04 5.73 -58.37
CA ASP A 682 8.72 5.52 -56.95
C ASP A 682 8.70 4.03 -56.60
N PHE A 683 8.11 3.20 -57.46
CA PHE A 683 8.13 1.75 -57.30
C PHE A 683 9.56 1.18 -57.33
N LYS A 684 10.39 1.60 -58.30
CA LYS A 684 11.80 1.17 -58.37
C LYS A 684 12.62 1.62 -57.17
N ASN A 685 12.38 2.84 -56.66
CA ASN A 685 13.04 3.33 -55.46
C ASN A 685 12.65 2.49 -54.24
N PHE A 686 11.36 2.21 -54.05
CA PHE A 686 10.89 1.32 -53.00
C PHE A 686 11.57 -0.05 -53.07
N CYS A 687 11.56 -0.71 -54.23
CA CYS A 687 12.20 -2.01 -54.39
C CYS A 687 13.71 -1.95 -54.15
N ALA A 688 14.38 -0.85 -54.53
CA ALA A 688 15.81 -0.66 -54.30
C ALA A 688 16.15 -0.43 -52.81
N GLU A 689 15.38 0.39 -52.12
CA GLU A 689 15.54 0.71 -50.69
C GLU A 689 15.24 -0.52 -49.81
N GLN A 690 14.19 -1.26 -50.14
CA GLN A 690 13.73 -2.42 -49.38
C GLN A 690 14.35 -3.74 -49.85
N LYS A 691 15.29 -3.68 -50.81
CA LYS A 691 15.92 -4.86 -51.44
C LYS A 691 16.46 -5.89 -50.44
N TYR A 692 16.99 -5.43 -49.31
CA TYR A 692 17.66 -6.27 -48.31
C TYR A 692 16.75 -7.33 -47.66
N TRP A 693 15.43 -7.18 -47.75
CA TRP A 693 14.46 -8.19 -47.32
C TRP A 693 13.43 -8.54 -48.42
N LEU A 694 13.04 -7.56 -49.24
CA LEU A 694 11.98 -7.71 -50.22
C LEU A 694 12.35 -8.71 -51.32
N GLU A 695 13.60 -8.72 -51.77
CA GLU A 695 14.07 -9.62 -52.83
C GLU A 695 13.96 -11.09 -52.40
N ASP A 696 14.34 -11.39 -51.15
CA ASP A 696 14.24 -12.74 -50.60
C ASP A 696 12.79 -13.11 -50.25
N TYR A 697 11.99 -12.19 -49.71
CA TYR A 697 10.58 -12.42 -49.40
C TYR A 697 9.72 -12.68 -50.65
N ALA A 698 9.90 -11.88 -51.70
CA ALA A 698 9.17 -12.05 -52.97
C ALA A 698 9.54 -13.37 -53.65
N LEU A 699 10.83 -13.74 -53.66
CA LEU A 699 11.28 -15.02 -54.19
C LEU A 699 10.77 -16.19 -53.35
N PHE A 700 10.83 -16.10 -52.02
CA PHE A 700 10.30 -17.10 -51.09
C PHE A 700 8.81 -17.37 -51.35
N THR A 701 8.01 -16.31 -51.45
CA THR A 701 6.56 -16.41 -51.69
C THR A 701 6.26 -17.03 -53.04
N ALA A 702 6.97 -16.62 -54.10
CA ALA A 702 6.80 -17.18 -55.44
C ALA A 702 7.17 -18.67 -55.52
N ILE A 703 8.29 -19.08 -54.88
CA ILE A 703 8.70 -20.49 -54.82
C ILE A 703 7.71 -21.31 -53.99
N LYS A 704 7.26 -20.78 -52.86
CA LYS A 704 6.27 -21.42 -52.00
C LYS A 704 4.97 -21.71 -52.76
N LYS A 705 4.48 -20.73 -53.52
CA LYS A 705 3.31 -20.89 -54.39
C LYS A 705 3.54 -21.95 -55.47
N LYS A 706 4.71 -21.94 -56.13
CA LYS A 706 5.10 -22.96 -57.14
C LYS A 706 5.10 -24.38 -56.55
N ASN A 707 5.51 -24.53 -55.29
CA ASN A 707 5.56 -25.81 -54.58
C ASN A 707 4.26 -26.14 -53.81
N GLY A 708 3.13 -25.52 -54.16
CA GLY A 708 1.83 -25.85 -53.56
C GLY A 708 1.70 -25.49 -52.08
N GLY A 709 2.51 -24.57 -51.58
CA GLY A 709 2.50 -24.15 -50.18
C GLY A 709 3.45 -24.92 -49.26
N ALA A 710 4.21 -25.88 -49.78
CA ALA A 710 5.19 -26.68 -49.02
C ALA A 710 6.20 -25.81 -48.26
N TYR A 711 6.63 -26.29 -47.09
CA TYR A 711 7.59 -25.57 -46.24
C TYR A 711 8.95 -25.54 -46.93
N TRP A 712 9.76 -24.50 -46.69
CA TRP A 712 11.02 -24.36 -47.43
C TRP A 712 12.03 -25.50 -47.20
N VAL A 713 11.94 -26.18 -46.05
CA VAL A 713 12.74 -27.37 -45.73
C VAL A 713 12.41 -28.58 -46.61
N GLU A 714 11.21 -28.60 -47.20
CA GLU A 714 10.68 -29.64 -48.10
C GLU A 714 10.98 -29.34 -49.59
N TRP A 715 11.53 -28.16 -49.90
CA TRP A 715 11.88 -27.80 -51.27
C TRP A 715 13.09 -28.60 -51.78
N ASP A 716 13.28 -28.61 -53.11
CA ASP A 716 14.46 -29.20 -53.74
C ASP A 716 15.75 -28.70 -53.06
N LEU A 717 16.68 -29.62 -52.83
CA LEU A 717 17.90 -29.38 -52.06
C LEU A 717 18.68 -28.15 -52.54
N LYS A 718 18.72 -27.88 -53.86
CA LYS A 718 19.45 -26.73 -54.40
C LYS A 718 18.75 -25.40 -54.12
N ILE A 719 17.42 -25.41 -53.99
CA ILE A 719 16.63 -24.23 -53.61
C ILE A 719 16.78 -23.97 -52.11
N LYS A 720 16.67 -25.05 -51.31
CA LYS A 720 16.87 -25.04 -49.86
C LYS A 720 18.24 -24.49 -49.47
N GLN A 721 19.31 -24.96 -50.13
CA GLN A 721 20.69 -24.50 -49.95
C GLN A 721 21.01 -23.19 -50.70
N ARG A 722 20.01 -22.56 -51.33
CA ARG A 722 20.12 -21.27 -52.02
C ARG A 722 21.23 -21.22 -53.07
N ASP A 723 21.34 -22.27 -53.90
CA ASP A 723 22.28 -22.31 -55.01
C ASP A 723 22.05 -21.11 -55.95
N LYS A 724 23.09 -20.29 -56.13
CA LYS A 724 22.99 -19.01 -56.84
C LYS A 724 22.49 -19.16 -58.29
N LYS A 725 22.84 -20.25 -58.98
CA LYS A 725 22.43 -20.47 -60.37
C LYS A 725 20.96 -20.89 -60.42
N VAL A 726 20.54 -21.78 -59.53
CA VAL A 726 19.14 -22.22 -59.41
C VAL A 726 18.24 -21.03 -59.05
N LEU A 727 18.61 -20.24 -58.04
CA LEU A 727 17.84 -19.06 -57.66
C LEU A 727 17.79 -18.01 -58.77
N ALA A 728 18.89 -17.78 -59.52
CA ALA A 728 18.87 -16.86 -60.66
C ALA A 728 17.98 -17.34 -61.81
N ALA A 729 17.88 -18.66 -62.03
CA ALA A 729 16.94 -19.24 -63.00
C ALA A 729 15.49 -19.07 -62.53
N LEU A 730 15.21 -19.37 -61.25
CA LEU A 730 13.88 -19.20 -60.66
C LEU A 730 13.43 -17.73 -60.65
N LYS A 731 14.32 -16.77 -60.39
CA LYS A 731 14.01 -15.34 -60.48
C LYS A 731 13.53 -14.92 -61.88
N LYS A 732 14.06 -15.54 -62.94
CA LYS A 732 13.61 -15.30 -64.31
C LYS A 732 12.30 -16.02 -64.62
N GLU A 733 12.16 -17.26 -64.15
CA GLU A 733 10.95 -18.07 -64.35
C GLU A 733 9.73 -17.46 -63.63
N LEU A 734 9.93 -16.96 -62.42
CA LEU A 734 8.89 -16.46 -61.51
C LEU A 734 8.79 -14.93 -61.49
N ALA A 735 9.30 -14.24 -62.52
CA ALA A 735 9.42 -12.79 -62.54
C ALA A 735 8.07 -12.07 -62.30
N ASP A 736 6.98 -12.55 -62.88
CA ASP A 736 5.64 -11.96 -62.69
C ASP A 736 5.09 -12.17 -61.27
N GLU A 737 5.36 -13.32 -60.64
CA GLU A 737 4.94 -13.61 -59.25
C GLU A 737 5.77 -12.81 -58.24
N ILE A 738 7.06 -12.64 -58.50
CA ILE A 738 7.94 -11.77 -57.72
C ILE A 738 7.45 -10.33 -57.82
N LEU A 739 7.18 -9.85 -59.04
CA LEU A 739 6.68 -8.49 -59.28
C LEU A 739 5.31 -8.25 -58.62
N PHE A 740 4.44 -9.27 -58.57
CA PHE A 740 3.17 -9.21 -57.85
C PHE A 740 3.39 -9.00 -56.34
N THR A 741 4.31 -9.76 -55.73
CA THR A 741 4.63 -9.61 -54.30
C THR A 741 5.26 -8.24 -54.00
N GLU A 742 6.15 -7.77 -54.87
CA GLU A 742 6.73 -6.42 -54.76
C GLU A 742 5.65 -5.34 -54.84
N PHE A 743 4.67 -5.49 -55.74
CA PHE A 743 3.51 -4.61 -55.84
C PHE A 743 2.67 -4.61 -54.55
N GLU A 744 2.35 -5.77 -53.98
CA GLU A 744 1.58 -5.83 -52.73
C GLU A 744 2.29 -5.07 -51.60
N GLN A 745 3.60 -5.26 -51.46
CA GLN A 745 4.39 -4.59 -50.43
C GLN A 745 4.52 -3.08 -50.70
N PHE A 746 4.62 -2.66 -51.96
CA PHE A 746 4.61 -1.25 -52.34
C PHE A 746 3.29 -0.58 -51.96
N ILE A 747 2.16 -1.19 -52.35
CA ILE A 747 0.82 -0.65 -52.02
C ILE A 747 0.59 -0.63 -50.50
N PHE A 748 0.98 -1.69 -49.79
CA PHE A 748 0.92 -1.70 -48.34
C PHE A 748 1.71 -0.52 -47.74
N SER A 749 2.95 -0.32 -48.19
CA SER A 749 3.81 0.76 -47.68
C SER A 749 3.22 2.13 -47.96
N GLU A 750 2.69 2.37 -49.16
CA GLU A 750 2.05 3.62 -49.53
C GLU A 750 0.84 3.94 -48.65
N GLN A 751 -0.05 2.97 -48.46
CA GLN A 751 -1.24 3.16 -47.63
C GLN A 751 -0.88 3.35 -46.15
N TRP A 752 0.06 2.56 -45.64
CA TRP A 752 0.52 2.68 -44.26
C TRP A 752 1.20 4.03 -44.00
N ASN A 753 2.12 4.46 -44.87
CA ASN A 753 2.84 5.73 -44.72
C ASN A 753 1.88 6.93 -44.71
N LYS A 754 0.82 6.90 -45.54
CA LYS A 754 -0.25 7.91 -45.53
C LYS A 754 -0.99 7.94 -44.19
N LEU A 755 -1.35 6.78 -43.64
CA LEU A 755 -2.04 6.67 -42.35
C LEU A 755 -1.14 7.08 -41.17
N HIS A 756 0.11 6.62 -41.14
CA HIS A 756 1.08 6.94 -40.09
C HIS A 756 1.39 8.44 -40.08
N SER A 757 1.59 9.06 -41.24
CA SER A 757 1.77 10.52 -41.35
C SER A 757 0.54 11.27 -40.81
N TYR A 758 -0.67 10.83 -41.16
CA TYR A 758 -1.92 11.42 -40.68
C TYR A 758 -2.09 11.31 -39.15
N ALA A 759 -1.66 10.19 -38.56
CA ALA A 759 -1.63 9.99 -37.12
C ALA A 759 -0.68 10.98 -36.44
N LEU A 760 0.55 11.11 -36.95
CA LEU A 760 1.55 12.04 -36.44
C LEU A 760 1.11 13.50 -36.53
N GLU A 761 0.49 13.92 -37.64
CA GLU A 761 -0.08 15.27 -37.80
C GLU A 761 -1.14 15.61 -36.74
N ARG A 762 -1.80 14.59 -36.17
CA ARG A 762 -2.77 14.73 -35.07
C ARG A 762 -2.17 14.58 -33.69
N GLY A 763 -0.87 14.28 -33.61
CA GLY A 763 -0.16 14.00 -32.36
C GLY A 763 -0.45 12.61 -31.80
N ILE A 764 -0.80 11.65 -32.66
CA ILE A 764 -0.97 10.23 -32.32
C ILE A 764 0.28 9.48 -32.76
N GLN A 765 0.97 8.87 -31.79
CA GLN A 765 2.06 7.94 -32.07
C GLN A 765 1.53 6.52 -32.22
N ILE A 766 2.10 5.75 -33.13
CA ILE A 766 1.80 4.33 -33.29
C ILE A 766 2.82 3.51 -32.50
N MET A 767 2.32 2.69 -31.58
CA MET A 767 3.10 1.70 -30.87
C MET A 767 2.93 0.34 -31.55
N GLY A 768 3.97 -0.07 -32.28
CA GLY A 768 4.05 -1.39 -32.89
C GLY A 768 4.48 -2.46 -31.91
N ASP A 769 4.61 -3.66 -32.46
CA ASP A 769 4.92 -4.87 -31.72
C ASP A 769 5.83 -5.78 -32.53
N MET A 770 6.88 -6.28 -31.89
CA MET A 770 7.91 -7.12 -32.50
C MET A 770 8.00 -8.43 -31.74
N PRO A 771 7.52 -9.55 -32.32
CA PRO A 771 7.76 -10.88 -31.78
C PRO A 771 9.27 -11.12 -31.63
N ILE A 772 9.78 -11.64 -30.51
CA ILE A 772 11.22 -11.93 -30.42
C ILE A 772 11.64 -12.92 -31.50
N PHE A 773 10.92 -14.04 -31.65
CA PHE A 773 11.25 -15.11 -32.59
C PHE A 773 10.55 -14.93 -33.94
N VAL A 774 11.07 -15.61 -34.97
CA VAL A 774 10.45 -15.69 -36.31
C VAL A 774 9.88 -17.08 -36.55
N SER A 775 8.97 -17.26 -37.50
CA SER A 775 8.47 -18.60 -37.87
C SER A 775 9.58 -19.44 -38.49
N ALA A 776 9.59 -20.75 -38.22
CA ALA A 776 10.51 -21.69 -38.88
C ALA A 776 10.35 -21.67 -40.40
N ASP A 777 9.10 -21.61 -40.88
CA ASP A 777 8.77 -21.51 -42.29
C ASP A 777 8.60 -20.04 -42.71
N SER A 778 9.72 -19.33 -42.79
CA SER A 778 9.78 -17.90 -43.15
C SER A 778 10.90 -17.62 -44.16
N ALA A 779 10.75 -16.51 -44.88
CA ALA A 779 11.82 -15.97 -45.72
C ALA A 779 13.06 -15.62 -44.89
N ASP A 780 12.88 -15.22 -43.63
CA ASP A 780 13.98 -14.89 -42.71
C ASP A 780 14.84 -16.10 -42.39
N ALA A 781 14.22 -17.20 -41.96
CA ALA A 781 14.90 -18.45 -41.66
C ALA A 781 15.53 -19.07 -42.92
N TRP A 782 14.81 -19.05 -44.06
CA TRP A 782 15.34 -19.57 -45.32
C TRP A 782 16.55 -18.77 -45.82
N ALA A 783 16.49 -17.44 -45.80
CA ALA A 783 17.52 -16.58 -46.38
C ALA A 783 18.75 -16.38 -45.48
N ASN A 784 18.58 -16.57 -44.17
CA ASN A 784 19.61 -16.30 -43.15
C ASN A 784 19.82 -17.51 -42.23
N GLN A 785 19.89 -18.72 -42.81
CA GLN A 785 19.98 -19.99 -42.07
C GLN A 785 21.09 -19.98 -41.00
N GLN A 786 22.21 -19.31 -41.25
CA GLN A 786 23.34 -19.21 -40.30
C GLN A 786 23.00 -18.47 -39.00
N GLU A 787 21.96 -17.64 -38.98
CA GLU A 787 21.55 -16.89 -37.79
C GLU A 787 20.68 -17.74 -36.83
N PHE A 788 20.39 -19.00 -37.19
CA PHE A 788 19.49 -19.91 -36.47
C PHE A 788 20.15 -21.25 -36.18
N GLN A 789 19.75 -21.90 -35.10
CA GLN A 789 20.19 -23.25 -34.72
C GLN A 789 19.41 -24.31 -35.51
N LEU A 790 19.87 -24.58 -36.73
CA LEU A 790 19.26 -25.54 -37.67
C LEU A 790 20.20 -26.74 -37.91
N ASP A 791 19.61 -27.92 -38.15
CA ASP A 791 20.34 -29.13 -38.54
C ASP A 791 20.81 -29.07 -40.01
N GLU A 792 21.54 -30.09 -40.47
CA GLU A 792 22.01 -30.17 -41.88
C GLU A 792 20.83 -30.20 -42.88
N GLU A 793 19.66 -30.65 -42.44
CA GLU A 793 18.40 -30.65 -43.14
C GLU A 793 17.57 -29.36 -42.90
N GLY A 794 18.11 -28.32 -42.29
CA GLY A 794 17.42 -27.04 -42.09
C GLY A 794 16.22 -27.07 -41.14
N HIS A 795 15.98 -28.17 -40.42
CA HIS A 795 14.99 -28.20 -39.33
C HIS A 795 15.60 -27.60 -38.05
N PRO A 796 14.79 -27.00 -37.17
CA PRO A 796 15.30 -26.47 -35.92
C PRO A 796 15.87 -27.59 -35.02
N GLU A 797 17.15 -27.53 -34.66
CA GLU A 797 17.74 -28.42 -33.63
C GLU A 797 17.15 -28.11 -32.25
N LYS A 798 16.91 -26.81 -32.02
CA LYS A 798 16.30 -26.26 -30.83
C LYS A 798 15.17 -25.32 -31.21
N VAL A 799 14.09 -25.37 -30.44
CA VAL A 799 12.92 -24.51 -30.61
C VAL A 799 12.65 -23.67 -29.37
N ALA A 800 11.93 -22.57 -29.61
CA ALA A 800 11.48 -21.66 -28.58
C ALA A 800 10.23 -22.14 -27.87
N GLY A 801 10.11 -21.69 -26.62
CA GLY A 801 8.96 -21.90 -25.77
C GLY A 801 9.17 -21.25 -24.41
N VAL A 802 8.31 -21.61 -23.46
CA VAL A 802 8.46 -21.28 -22.05
C VAL A 802 8.28 -22.53 -21.20
N PRO A 803 8.97 -22.63 -20.05
CA PRO A 803 8.83 -23.77 -19.16
C PRO A 803 7.40 -23.85 -18.60
N PRO A 804 7.05 -24.98 -17.95
CA PRO A 804 5.84 -25.06 -17.13
C PRO A 804 5.71 -23.89 -16.15
N ASP A 805 4.55 -23.26 -16.12
CA ASP A 805 4.22 -22.12 -15.26
C ASP A 805 2.76 -22.18 -14.78
N TYR A 806 2.30 -21.10 -14.14
CA TYR A 806 0.93 -21.00 -13.62
C TYR A 806 -0.15 -20.90 -14.72
N PHE A 807 0.22 -20.64 -15.98
CA PHE A 807 -0.69 -20.70 -17.14
C PHE A 807 -0.73 -22.08 -17.78
N SER A 808 0.37 -22.83 -17.78
CA SER A 808 0.47 -24.14 -18.44
C SER A 808 1.32 -25.14 -17.67
N ALA A 809 0.70 -26.25 -17.26
CA ALA A 809 1.37 -27.37 -16.59
C ALA A 809 2.46 -28.06 -17.43
N THR A 810 2.45 -27.90 -18.76
CA THR A 810 3.44 -28.48 -19.68
C THR A 810 4.34 -27.42 -20.33
N GLY A 811 4.24 -26.18 -19.89
CA GLY A 811 4.81 -25.02 -20.57
C GLY A 811 4.16 -24.78 -21.92
N GLN A 812 4.78 -23.95 -22.76
CA GLN A 812 4.28 -23.66 -24.10
C GLN A 812 5.38 -23.94 -25.11
N LEU A 813 5.12 -24.84 -26.06
CA LEU A 813 6.01 -25.14 -27.17
C LEU A 813 5.59 -24.28 -28.36
N TRP A 814 6.36 -23.25 -28.68
CA TRP A 814 6.03 -22.33 -29.76
C TRP A 814 6.53 -22.81 -31.12
N GLY A 815 7.62 -23.59 -31.12
CA GLY A 815 8.14 -24.24 -32.33
C GLY A 815 8.95 -23.32 -33.25
N ASN A 816 9.18 -22.06 -32.87
CA ASN A 816 10.08 -21.17 -33.58
C ASN A 816 11.54 -21.64 -33.45
N PRO A 817 12.40 -21.49 -34.48
CA PRO A 817 13.82 -21.80 -34.36
C PRO A 817 14.51 -20.86 -33.37
N GLN A 818 15.45 -21.41 -32.60
CA GLN A 818 16.32 -20.60 -31.74
C GLN A 818 17.38 -19.85 -32.55
N TYR A 819 17.79 -18.69 -32.04
CA TYR A 819 18.85 -17.89 -32.62
C TYR A 819 20.24 -18.45 -32.29
N ASP A 820 21.15 -18.41 -33.27
CA ASP A 820 22.58 -18.52 -33.01
C ASP A 820 23.12 -17.15 -32.56
N TRP A 821 23.02 -16.89 -31.25
CA TRP A 821 23.47 -15.62 -30.68
C TRP A 821 24.97 -15.37 -30.82
N ASP A 822 25.78 -16.41 -30.98
CA ASP A 822 27.23 -16.29 -31.17
C ASP A 822 27.56 -15.86 -32.60
N GLU A 823 26.92 -16.46 -33.61
CA GLU A 823 27.02 -16.00 -35.01
C GLU A 823 26.48 -14.58 -35.16
N MET A 824 25.30 -14.31 -34.59
CA MET A 824 24.72 -12.96 -34.61
C MET A 824 25.67 -11.94 -33.96
N LYS A 825 26.33 -12.30 -32.86
CA LYS A 825 27.32 -11.42 -32.21
C LYS A 825 28.55 -11.21 -33.09
N ALA A 826 29.03 -12.23 -33.79
CA ALA A 826 30.15 -12.13 -34.73
C ALA A 826 29.84 -11.15 -35.88
N THR A 827 28.58 -11.12 -36.35
CA THR A 827 28.11 -10.17 -37.37
C THR A 827 27.68 -8.80 -36.80
N LYS A 828 27.90 -8.56 -35.49
CA LYS A 828 27.46 -7.35 -34.75
C LYS A 828 25.95 -7.11 -34.88
N TYR A 829 25.18 -8.18 -34.82
CA TYR A 829 23.73 -8.23 -34.84
C TYR A 829 23.12 -7.59 -36.09
N LYS A 830 23.76 -7.79 -37.25
CA LYS A 830 23.38 -7.13 -38.51
C LYS A 830 21.91 -7.37 -38.89
N TRP A 831 21.43 -8.61 -38.77
CA TRP A 831 20.04 -8.94 -39.08
C TRP A 831 19.06 -8.22 -38.16
N TRP A 832 19.34 -8.21 -36.85
CA TRP A 832 18.53 -7.49 -35.85
C TRP A 832 18.54 -5.97 -36.05
N LYS A 833 19.68 -5.37 -36.42
CA LYS A 833 19.77 -3.94 -36.77
C LYS A 833 18.84 -3.60 -37.94
N LEU A 834 18.82 -4.43 -38.98
CA LEU A 834 17.90 -4.25 -40.12
C LEU A 834 16.44 -4.41 -39.69
N ARG A 835 16.13 -5.37 -38.81
CA ARG A 835 14.78 -5.59 -38.30
C ARG A 835 14.27 -4.39 -37.49
N PHE A 836 15.11 -3.85 -36.60
CA PHE A 836 14.79 -2.64 -35.85
C PHE A 836 14.65 -1.42 -36.76
N LYS A 837 15.55 -1.26 -37.73
CA LYS A 837 15.44 -0.20 -38.73
C LYS A 837 14.09 -0.27 -39.45
N ARG A 838 13.71 -1.46 -39.95
CA ARG A 838 12.46 -1.64 -40.67
C ARG A 838 11.24 -1.30 -39.83
N ILE A 839 11.16 -1.77 -38.58
CA ILE A 839 9.96 -1.50 -37.78
C ILE A 839 9.81 -0.01 -37.47
N TYR A 840 10.90 0.73 -37.24
CA TYR A 840 10.84 2.17 -37.01
C TYR A 840 10.56 3.00 -38.28
N GLU A 841 10.61 2.40 -39.47
CA GLU A 841 10.03 2.99 -40.68
C GLU A 841 8.49 2.95 -40.65
N ILE A 842 7.89 2.10 -39.81
CA ILE A 842 6.46 1.80 -39.78
C ILE A 842 5.80 2.37 -38.50
N VAL A 843 6.52 2.45 -37.39
CA VAL A 843 5.97 2.85 -36.08
C VAL A 843 6.90 3.79 -35.31
N ASP A 844 6.37 4.44 -34.28
CA ASP A 844 7.11 5.41 -33.46
C ASP A 844 7.67 4.79 -32.17
N ILE A 845 6.99 3.79 -31.64
CA ILE A 845 7.33 3.06 -30.41
C ILE A 845 7.26 1.57 -30.71
N VAL A 846 8.20 0.78 -30.19
CA VAL A 846 8.23 -0.67 -30.40
C VAL A 846 8.07 -1.41 -29.08
N ARG A 847 6.99 -2.18 -28.93
CA ARG A 847 6.95 -3.27 -27.95
C ARG A 847 7.82 -4.40 -28.45
N VAL A 848 8.77 -4.84 -27.63
CA VAL A 848 9.55 -6.04 -27.87
C VAL A 848 8.93 -7.15 -27.03
N ASP A 849 8.29 -8.08 -27.72
CA ASP A 849 7.66 -9.26 -27.13
C ASP A 849 8.70 -10.18 -26.49
N HIS A 850 8.34 -10.80 -25.37
CA HIS A 850 9.17 -11.74 -24.63
C HIS A 850 10.59 -11.22 -24.36
N PHE A 851 10.69 -9.97 -23.87
CA PHE A 851 11.96 -9.26 -23.65
C PHE A 851 12.94 -10.05 -22.79
N ARG A 852 12.43 -10.86 -21.86
CA ARG A 852 13.25 -11.73 -21.02
C ARG A 852 14.20 -12.63 -21.82
N GLY A 853 13.82 -13.02 -23.05
CA GLY A 853 14.64 -13.79 -23.99
C GLY A 853 16.01 -13.18 -24.29
N PHE A 854 16.17 -11.86 -24.15
CA PHE A 854 17.46 -11.19 -24.34
C PHE A 854 18.41 -11.36 -23.15
N GLU A 855 17.90 -11.66 -21.96
CA GLU A 855 18.70 -12.00 -20.77
C GLU A 855 18.96 -13.49 -20.70
N SER A 856 17.91 -14.30 -20.82
CA SER A 856 17.94 -15.76 -20.88
C SER A 856 16.74 -16.27 -21.68
N TYR A 857 16.84 -17.39 -22.38
CA TYR A 857 15.73 -17.97 -23.15
C TYR A 857 15.60 -19.47 -22.87
N TRP A 858 14.38 -19.99 -22.97
CA TRP A 858 14.12 -21.41 -22.75
C TRP A 858 14.28 -22.18 -24.06
N SER A 859 15.29 -23.06 -24.11
CA SER A 859 15.69 -23.80 -25.30
C SER A 859 15.22 -25.24 -25.19
N ILE A 860 14.37 -25.69 -26.12
CA ILE A 860 13.73 -27.01 -26.11
C ILE A 860 14.29 -27.82 -27.29
N PRO A 861 14.59 -29.13 -27.16
CA PRO A 861 14.91 -29.99 -28.30
C PRO A 861 13.86 -29.91 -29.41
N GLY A 862 14.28 -29.82 -30.67
CA GLY A 862 13.39 -29.58 -31.81
C GLY A 862 12.35 -30.68 -32.09
N ASP A 863 12.62 -31.91 -31.65
CA ASP A 863 11.72 -33.06 -31.80
C ASP A 863 10.75 -33.24 -30.60
N ALA A 864 10.89 -32.41 -29.56
CA ALA A 864 10.09 -32.48 -28.34
C ALA A 864 8.59 -32.25 -28.62
N LYS A 865 7.75 -32.90 -27.82
CA LYS A 865 6.28 -32.77 -27.89
C LYS A 865 5.71 -31.76 -26.89
N THR A 866 6.52 -31.37 -25.90
CA THR A 866 6.15 -30.40 -24.85
C THR A 866 7.36 -29.52 -24.54
N ALA A 867 7.17 -28.47 -23.73
CA ALA A 867 8.24 -27.57 -23.32
C ALA A 867 8.92 -27.99 -22.00
N ILE A 868 8.59 -29.15 -21.43
CA ILE A 868 9.09 -29.59 -20.11
C ILE A 868 10.61 -29.81 -20.15
N ASP A 869 11.10 -30.50 -21.18
CA ASP A 869 12.50 -30.94 -21.29
C ASP A 869 13.42 -29.87 -21.90
N GLY A 870 13.14 -28.60 -21.63
CA GLY A 870 14.00 -27.49 -22.05
C GLY A 870 15.03 -27.09 -20.99
N GLU A 871 15.86 -26.11 -21.34
CA GLU A 871 16.86 -25.52 -20.43
C GLU A 871 16.97 -24.00 -20.61
N TRP A 872 17.32 -23.29 -19.53
CA TRP A 872 17.60 -21.85 -19.59
C TRP A 872 19.01 -21.60 -20.14
N LEU A 873 19.08 -20.98 -21.32
CA LEU A 873 20.33 -20.52 -21.92
C LEU A 873 20.45 -19.00 -21.81
N LYS A 874 21.69 -18.48 -21.79
CA LYS A 874 21.95 -17.05 -21.69
C LYS A 874 21.67 -16.36 -23.03
N GLY A 875 20.91 -15.26 -23.00
CA GLY A 875 20.70 -14.38 -24.15
C GLY A 875 21.87 -13.40 -24.37
N PRO A 876 21.79 -12.53 -25.38
CA PRO A 876 22.89 -11.65 -25.76
C PRO A 876 23.09 -10.44 -24.81
N GLY A 877 22.14 -10.16 -23.92
CA GLY A 877 22.22 -9.19 -22.83
C GLY A 877 22.39 -7.72 -23.27
N LEU A 878 22.91 -6.88 -22.37
CA LEU A 878 23.00 -5.42 -22.57
C LEU A 878 23.82 -5.01 -23.80
N ASN A 879 24.83 -5.80 -24.18
CA ASN A 879 25.67 -5.50 -25.34
C ASN A 879 24.89 -5.54 -26.66
N PHE A 880 23.85 -6.37 -26.76
CA PHE A 880 22.92 -6.37 -27.88
C PHE A 880 22.27 -5.00 -28.04
N PHE A 881 21.60 -4.51 -26.99
CA PHE A 881 20.89 -3.23 -27.05
C PHE A 881 21.84 -2.03 -27.23
N LYS A 882 23.08 -2.12 -26.73
CA LYS A 882 24.12 -1.13 -27.06
C LYS A 882 24.47 -1.10 -28.55
N GLU A 883 24.50 -2.25 -29.22
CA GLU A 883 24.71 -2.32 -30.67
C GLU A 883 23.48 -1.85 -31.44
N ILE A 884 22.27 -2.22 -31.02
CA ILE A 884 21.02 -1.77 -31.65
C ILE A 884 20.89 -0.24 -31.54
N ARG A 885 21.17 0.35 -30.37
CA ARG A 885 21.12 1.81 -30.15
C ARG A 885 22.03 2.59 -31.11
N LYS A 886 23.11 1.99 -31.64
CA LYS A 886 23.95 2.63 -32.66
C LYS A 886 23.24 2.79 -34.01
N GLU A 887 22.26 1.94 -34.31
CA GLU A 887 21.48 1.98 -35.55
C GLU A 887 20.24 2.87 -35.41
N ILE A 888 19.51 2.75 -34.30
CA ILE A 888 18.20 3.41 -34.12
C ILE A 888 18.23 4.68 -33.24
N GLY A 889 19.37 5.02 -32.63
CA GLY A 889 19.46 6.13 -31.68
C GLY A 889 18.58 5.91 -30.44
N ASP A 890 17.95 6.98 -29.94
CA ASP A 890 17.12 6.98 -28.73
C ASP A 890 15.65 6.61 -28.97
N ALA A 891 15.38 5.83 -30.02
CA ALA A 891 14.03 5.37 -30.34
C ALA A 891 13.42 4.55 -29.18
N GLN A 892 12.10 4.69 -28.99
CA GLN A 892 11.43 4.19 -27.80
C GLN A 892 11.11 2.69 -27.89
N ILE A 893 11.71 1.92 -26.98
CA ILE A 893 11.43 0.48 -26.80
C ILE A 893 10.66 0.26 -25.50
N VAL A 894 9.64 -0.57 -25.57
CA VAL A 894 8.89 -1.10 -24.43
C VAL A 894 9.24 -2.56 -24.26
N ALA A 895 9.64 -2.95 -23.05
CA ALA A 895 9.90 -4.34 -22.73
C ALA A 895 8.59 -5.04 -22.32
N GLU A 896 8.18 -6.07 -23.06
CA GLU A 896 7.21 -7.04 -22.56
C GLU A 896 7.93 -7.94 -21.56
N ASP A 897 7.70 -7.68 -20.27
CA ASP A 897 8.33 -8.32 -19.12
C ASP A 897 7.28 -9.00 -18.21
N LEU A 898 6.26 -9.64 -18.81
CA LEU A 898 5.26 -10.40 -18.06
C LEU A 898 5.74 -11.85 -17.82
N GLY A 899 5.09 -12.52 -16.87
CA GLY A 899 5.44 -13.89 -16.47
C GLY A 899 6.45 -13.94 -15.33
N ILE A 900 7.12 -15.08 -15.15
CA ILE A 900 8.13 -15.25 -14.11
C ILE A 900 9.45 -14.58 -14.57
N ILE A 901 9.74 -13.41 -14.00
CA ILE A 901 10.91 -12.58 -14.32
C ILE A 901 11.98 -12.68 -13.22
N THR A 902 13.26 -12.67 -13.59
CA THR A 902 14.41 -12.71 -12.66
C THR A 902 15.03 -11.33 -12.46
N ASP A 903 15.72 -11.09 -11.34
CA ASP A 903 16.33 -9.78 -11.04
C ASP A 903 17.30 -9.34 -12.16
N ALA A 904 17.92 -10.31 -12.86
CA ALA A 904 18.79 -10.04 -13.99
C ALA A 904 18.04 -9.48 -15.22
N VAL A 905 16.79 -9.86 -15.45
CA VAL A 905 15.95 -9.30 -16.53
C VAL A 905 15.53 -7.88 -16.19
N ASP A 906 15.16 -7.62 -14.93
CA ASP A 906 14.87 -6.26 -14.48
C ASP A 906 16.09 -5.35 -14.59
N ALA A 907 17.25 -5.83 -14.15
CA ALA A 907 18.51 -5.10 -14.30
C ALA A 907 18.81 -4.79 -15.78
N LEU A 908 18.60 -5.76 -16.70
CA LEU A 908 18.76 -5.53 -18.13
C LEU A 908 17.78 -4.46 -18.65
N ARG A 909 16.51 -4.51 -18.23
CA ARG A 909 15.48 -3.53 -18.61
C ARG A 909 15.84 -2.12 -18.11
N GLU A 910 16.26 -2.02 -16.86
CA GLU A 910 16.65 -0.76 -16.20
C GLU A 910 17.94 -0.18 -16.80
N ASP A 911 18.97 -1.00 -17.04
CA ASP A 911 20.22 -0.59 -17.70
C ASP A 911 19.97 -0.08 -19.13
N CYS A 912 18.98 -0.65 -19.81
CA CYS A 912 18.52 -0.17 -21.11
C CYS A 912 17.67 1.10 -21.02
N GLY A 913 17.05 1.37 -19.86
CA GLY A 913 16.11 2.48 -19.64
C GLY A 913 14.69 2.21 -20.18
N PHE A 914 14.32 0.94 -20.43
CA PHE A 914 13.05 0.60 -21.05
C PHE A 914 11.91 0.51 -20.02
N PRO A 915 10.71 1.05 -20.31
CA PRO A 915 9.53 0.79 -19.49
C PRO A 915 9.12 -0.68 -19.60
N GLY A 916 8.75 -1.27 -18.47
CA GLY A 916 8.09 -2.59 -18.39
C GLY A 916 6.57 -2.48 -18.47
N MET A 917 5.88 -3.62 -18.51
CA MET A 917 4.43 -3.72 -18.55
C MET A 917 3.84 -4.08 -17.18
N LYS A 918 2.67 -3.51 -16.89
CA LYS A 918 1.87 -3.79 -15.69
C LYS A 918 0.43 -3.98 -16.12
N VAL A 919 -0.11 -5.19 -15.95
CA VAL A 919 -1.45 -5.54 -16.42
C VAL A 919 -2.35 -5.72 -15.20
N LEU A 920 -3.35 -4.86 -15.03
CA LEU A 920 -4.21 -4.87 -13.84
C LEU A 920 -4.89 -6.21 -13.59
N HIS A 921 -5.24 -6.95 -14.65
CA HIS A 921 -5.78 -8.32 -14.52
C HIS A 921 -4.85 -9.30 -13.79
N PHE A 922 -3.54 -9.03 -13.76
CA PHE A 922 -2.53 -9.82 -13.06
C PHE A 922 -2.10 -9.18 -11.73
N GLU A 923 -2.02 -7.86 -11.69
CA GLU A 923 -1.50 -7.11 -10.54
C GLU A 923 -2.53 -7.00 -9.40
N LEU A 924 -3.83 -7.10 -9.68
CA LEU A 924 -4.89 -7.03 -8.67
C LEU A 924 -5.17 -8.41 -8.05
N HIS A 925 -4.27 -8.84 -7.16
CA HIS A 925 -4.40 -10.03 -6.34
C HIS A 925 -4.11 -9.72 -4.87
N PHE A 926 -4.53 -10.61 -3.97
CA PHE A 926 -4.13 -10.49 -2.57
C PHE A 926 -2.64 -10.77 -2.43
N ASN A 927 -1.90 -9.83 -1.84
CA ASN A 927 -0.53 -10.06 -1.43
C ASN A 927 -0.48 -11.04 -0.23
N GLU A 928 0.74 -11.36 0.21
CA GLU A 928 0.97 -12.24 1.38
C GLU A 928 0.34 -11.73 2.69
N TYR A 929 -0.25 -10.54 2.71
CA TYR A 929 -0.92 -9.92 3.88
C TYR A 929 -2.44 -9.95 3.77
N GLY A 930 -3.00 -10.54 2.73
CA GLY A 930 -4.44 -10.47 2.45
C GLY A 930 -4.90 -9.07 2.08
N ARG A 931 -4.00 -8.19 1.61
CA ARG A 931 -4.32 -6.86 1.09
C ARG A 931 -4.18 -6.82 -0.42
N MET A 932 -4.88 -5.88 -1.04
CA MET A 932 -4.84 -5.65 -2.48
C MET A 932 -4.67 -4.16 -2.75
N GLY A 933 -3.79 -3.83 -3.68
CA GLY A 933 -3.50 -2.47 -4.12
C GLY A 933 -2.58 -2.50 -5.34
N PHE A 934 -2.26 -1.34 -5.88
CA PHE A 934 -1.42 -1.24 -7.08
C PHE A 934 -0.70 0.11 -7.14
N VAL A 935 0.63 0.07 -7.01
CA VAL A 935 1.49 1.24 -7.16
C VAL A 935 2.64 0.91 -8.12
N PRO A 936 2.51 1.19 -9.43
CA PRO A 936 3.54 0.83 -10.40
C PRO A 936 4.72 1.82 -10.39
N PRO A 937 5.90 1.40 -10.88
CA PRO A 937 6.98 2.32 -11.16
C PRO A 937 6.64 3.27 -12.30
N GLU A 938 7.18 4.48 -12.27
CA GLU A 938 6.91 5.48 -13.29
C GLU A 938 7.32 5.00 -14.69
N ASN A 939 8.51 4.40 -14.81
CA ASN A 939 9.01 3.83 -16.05
C ASN A 939 8.34 2.47 -16.33
N SER A 940 7.03 2.50 -16.54
CA SER A 940 6.20 1.36 -16.92
C SER A 940 5.01 1.79 -17.77
N ILE A 941 4.30 0.81 -18.30
CA ILE A 941 3.02 0.95 -19.00
C ILE A 941 1.96 0.15 -18.26
N THR A 942 0.91 0.83 -17.82
CA THR A 942 -0.26 0.17 -17.23
C THR A 942 -1.26 -0.22 -18.33
N TYR A 943 -1.75 -1.45 -18.28
CA TYR A 943 -2.87 -1.95 -19.07
C TYR A 943 -4.00 -2.40 -18.14
N THR A 944 -5.26 -2.31 -18.58
CA THR A 944 -6.33 -3.10 -17.95
C THR A 944 -6.08 -4.58 -18.24
N GLY A 945 -6.13 -4.94 -19.53
CA GLY A 945 -5.73 -6.21 -20.12
C GLY A 945 -4.99 -5.97 -21.44
N THR A 946 -4.34 -7.00 -21.96
CA THR A 946 -3.72 -7.01 -23.30
C THR A 946 -4.62 -7.75 -24.31
N HIS A 947 -4.11 -8.01 -25.52
CA HIS A 947 -4.81 -8.82 -26.52
C HIS A 947 -4.90 -10.32 -26.14
N ASP A 948 -4.03 -10.79 -25.25
CA ASP A 948 -4.02 -12.16 -24.73
C ASP A 948 -4.95 -12.34 -23.53
N ASN A 949 -5.39 -11.25 -22.90
CA ASN A 949 -6.30 -11.29 -21.76
C ASN A 949 -7.75 -11.41 -22.23
N ASN A 950 -8.62 -11.87 -21.33
CA ASN A 950 -10.04 -11.66 -21.47
C ASN A 950 -10.36 -10.15 -21.48
N THR A 951 -11.53 -9.76 -21.98
CA THR A 951 -12.05 -8.40 -21.76
C THR A 951 -12.17 -8.14 -20.25
N THR A 952 -12.11 -6.90 -19.78
CA THR A 952 -12.24 -6.61 -18.34
C THR A 952 -13.59 -7.07 -17.77
N VAL A 953 -14.69 -6.96 -18.54
CA VAL A 953 -15.99 -7.49 -18.12
C VAL A 953 -15.95 -9.02 -18.04
N GLY A 954 -15.44 -9.69 -19.07
CA GLY A 954 -15.28 -11.14 -19.08
C GLY A 954 -14.39 -11.64 -17.94
N TRP A 955 -13.21 -11.04 -17.77
CA TRP A 955 -12.27 -11.32 -16.68
C TRP A 955 -12.93 -11.21 -15.32
N PHE A 956 -13.58 -10.08 -15.03
CA PHE A 956 -14.23 -9.87 -13.74
C PHE A 956 -15.39 -10.85 -13.50
N MET A 957 -16.07 -11.31 -14.56
CA MET A 957 -17.16 -12.26 -14.44
C MET A 957 -16.69 -13.71 -14.29
N GLU A 958 -15.69 -14.12 -15.06
CA GLU A 958 -15.33 -15.52 -15.31
C GLU A 958 -14.02 -15.93 -14.61
N ASP A 959 -13.05 -15.01 -14.50
CA ASP A 959 -11.67 -15.34 -14.13
C ASP A 959 -11.33 -14.96 -12.67
N VAL A 960 -12.11 -14.07 -12.04
CA VAL A 960 -11.88 -13.57 -10.67
C VAL A 960 -12.80 -14.31 -9.67
N ASP A 961 -12.28 -14.67 -8.49
CA ASP A 961 -13.07 -15.25 -7.40
C ASP A 961 -13.91 -14.19 -6.64
N ASN A 962 -14.89 -14.62 -5.84
CA ASN A 962 -15.83 -13.68 -5.19
C ASN A 962 -15.18 -12.72 -4.18
N ASP A 963 -14.17 -13.16 -3.44
CA ASP A 963 -13.51 -12.34 -2.42
C ASP A 963 -12.65 -11.27 -3.09
N SER A 964 -11.93 -11.65 -4.14
CA SER A 964 -11.20 -10.71 -5.00
C SER A 964 -12.14 -9.72 -5.68
N LYS A 965 -13.31 -10.14 -6.19
CA LYS A 965 -14.31 -9.23 -6.79
C LYS A 965 -14.76 -8.14 -5.82
N ALA A 966 -15.12 -8.52 -4.60
CA ALA A 966 -15.56 -7.58 -3.58
C ALA A 966 -14.45 -6.58 -3.22
N THR A 967 -13.22 -7.06 -3.11
CA THR A 967 -12.05 -6.23 -2.78
C THR A 967 -11.67 -5.27 -3.91
N ILE A 968 -11.63 -5.75 -5.15
CA ILE A 968 -11.37 -4.92 -6.34
C ILE A 968 -12.42 -3.81 -6.44
N ALA A 969 -13.70 -4.15 -6.30
CA ALA A 969 -14.79 -3.18 -6.38
C ALA A 969 -14.69 -2.13 -5.27
N ALA A 970 -14.35 -2.53 -4.04
CA ALA A 970 -14.12 -1.59 -2.93
C ALA A 970 -12.91 -0.68 -3.17
N LEU A 971 -11.79 -1.23 -3.65
CA LEU A 971 -10.54 -0.51 -3.93
C LEU A 971 -10.75 0.64 -4.93
N ILE A 972 -11.53 0.40 -5.99
CA ILE A 972 -11.77 1.39 -7.06
C ILE A 972 -13.09 2.16 -6.90
N GLY A 973 -13.87 1.89 -5.85
CA GLY A 973 -15.17 2.51 -5.59
C GLY A 973 -16.24 2.19 -6.64
N ALA A 974 -16.34 0.93 -7.08
CA ALA A 974 -17.33 0.43 -8.04
C ALA A 974 -18.44 -0.41 -7.37
N ASP A 975 -19.60 -0.53 -8.01
CA ASP A 975 -20.61 -1.52 -7.60
C ASP A 975 -20.21 -2.92 -8.08
N VAL A 976 -19.85 -3.81 -7.14
CA VAL A 976 -19.44 -5.21 -7.41
C VAL A 976 -20.44 -6.00 -8.26
N ARG A 977 -21.73 -5.63 -8.22
CA ARG A 977 -22.80 -6.31 -8.98
C ARG A 977 -22.88 -5.86 -10.43
N ARG A 978 -22.10 -4.85 -10.81
CA ARG A 978 -22.10 -4.22 -12.14
C ARG A 978 -20.71 -4.33 -12.79
N PRO A 979 -20.41 -5.42 -13.50
CA PRO A 979 -19.14 -5.59 -14.19
C PRO A 979 -18.81 -4.45 -15.17
N ASP A 980 -19.83 -3.80 -15.74
CA ASP A 980 -19.69 -2.63 -16.61
C ASP A 980 -19.20 -1.37 -15.86
N ASP A 981 -19.59 -1.22 -14.59
CA ASP A 981 -19.12 -0.16 -13.70
C ASP A 981 -17.71 -0.45 -13.21
N VAL A 982 -17.41 -1.71 -12.85
CA VAL A 982 -16.05 -2.16 -12.52
C VAL A 982 -15.08 -1.89 -13.68
N CYS A 983 -15.45 -2.27 -14.90
CA CYS A 983 -14.64 -2.00 -16.09
C CYS A 983 -14.37 -0.51 -16.28
N LYS A 984 -15.40 0.34 -16.18
CA LYS A 984 -15.27 1.80 -16.25
C LYS A 984 -14.30 2.33 -15.18
N LYS A 985 -14.45 1.87 -13.94
CA LYS A 985 -13.61 2.30 -12.81
C LYS A 985 -12.18 1.77 -12.90
N LEU A 986 -11.97 0.61 -13.50
CA LEU A 986 -10.64 0.06 -13.73
C LEU A 986 -9.88 0.83 -14.82
N ILE A 987 -10.58 1.34 -15.85
CA ILE A 987 -9.99 2.28 -16.82
C ILE A 987 -9.57 3.58 -16.12
N GLU A 988 -10.44 4.15 -15.28
CA GLU A 988 -10.11 5.34 -14.46
C GLU A 988 -8.89 5.06 -13.55
N PHE A 989 -8.84 3.88 -12.94
CA PHE A 989 -7.72 3.44 -12.09
C PHE A 989 -6.40 3.30 -12.87
N ALA A 990 -6.43 2.72 -14.07
CA ALA A 990 -5.26 2.67 -14.97
C ALA A 990 -4.78 4.09 -15.34
N TYR A 991 -5.72 5.01 -15.62
CA TYR A 991 -5.38 6.40 -15.94
C TYR A 991 -4.81 7.15 -14.73
N ALA A 992 -5.24 6.81 -13.51
CA ALA A 992 -4.70 7.41 -12.29
C ALA A 992 -3.27 6.94 -11.95
N SER A 993 -2.80 5.81 -12.49
CA SER A 993 -1.52 5.20 -12.13
C SER A 993 -0.31 6.11 -12.41
N SER A 994 0.82 5.92 -11.71
CA SER A 994 2.09 6.62 -11.94
C SER A 994 2.79 6.29 -13.26
N SER A 995 2.36 5.24 -13.97
CA SER A 995 2.98 4.79 -15.22
C SER A 995 3.00 5.87 -16.30
N ARG A 996 4.14 5.93 -17.01
CA ARG A 996 4.33 6.78 -18.20
C ARG A 996 3.19 6.62 -19.18
N PHE A 997 2.83 5.39 -19.55
CA PHE A 997 1.69 5.14 -20.45
C PHE A 997 0.57 4.38 -19.73
N ALA A 998 -0.68 4.69 -20.07
CA ALA A 998 -1.85 3.88 -19.76
C ALA A 998 -2.53 3.48 -21.07
N ILE A 999 -2.55 2.19 -21.38
CA ILE A 999 -3.11 1.67 -22.63
C ILE A 999 -4.29 0.75 -22.31
N VAL A 1000 -5.45 1.01 -22.94
CA VAL A 1000 -6.67 0.22 -22.71
C VAL A 1000 -7.16 -0.45 -23.99
N PRO A 1001 -7.61 -1.71 -23.96
CA PRO A 1001 -8.26 -2.35 -25.10
C PRO A 1001 -9.54 -1.63 -25.50
N MET A 1002 -9.77 -1.56 -26.82
CA MET A 1002 -11.02 -0.99 -27.33
C MET A 1002 -12.26 -1.78 -26.86
N GLN A 1003 -12.12 -3.08 -26.60
CA GLN A 1003 -13.16 -3.91 -25.99
C GLN A 1003 -13.60 -3.40 -24.62
N ASP A 1004 -12.66 -2.89 -23.81
CA ASP A 1004 -12.95 -2.41 -22.46
C ASP A 1004 -13.67 -1.06 -22.48
N ILE A 1005 -13.28 -0.17 -23.40
CA ILE A 1005 -13.99 1.09 -23.64
C ILE A 1005 -15.46 0.84 -23.99
N LEU A 1006 -15.71 -0.20 -24.80
CA LEU A 1006 -17.04 -0.64 -25.19
C LEU A 1006 -17.71 -1.57 -24.14
N LYS A 1007 -17.00 -1.93 -23.07
CA LYS A 1007 -17.46 -2.79 -21.97
C LYS A 1007 -18.00 -4.14 -22.46
N LEU A 1008 -17.30 -4.74 -23.42
CA LEU A 1008 -17.68 -5.99 -24.03
C LEU A 1008 -17.29 -7.18 -23.15
N ASP A 1009 -18.02 -8.29 -23.27
CA ASP A 1009 -17.75 -9.55 -22.55
C ASP A 1009 -16.77 -10.47 -23.29
N SER A 1010 -16.51 -11.64 -22.70
CA SER A 1010 -15.56 -12.66 -23.15
C SER A 1010 -15.70 -13.14 -24.59
N ARG A 1011 -16.89 -12.98 -25.20
CA ARG A 1011 -17.12 -13.30 -26.63
C ARG A 1011 -16.37 -12.37 -27.59
N ASN A 1012 -15.76 -11.31 -27.06
CA ASN A 1012 -15.06 -10.27 -27.81
C ASN A 1012 -13.55 -10.29 -27.56
N ARG A 1013 -13.05 -11.35 -26.92
CA ARG A 1013 -11.61 -11.57 -26.68
C ARG A 1013 -10.85 -11.66 -28.01
N MET A 1014 -9.66 -11.07 -28.07
CA MET A 1014 -8.83 -11.07 -29.28
C MET A 1014 -8.07 -12.40 -29.45
N ASN A 1015 -7.41 -12.88 -28.39
CA ASN A 1015 -6.70 -14.15 -28.39
C ASN A 1015 -6.90 -14.91 -27.08
N THR A 1016 -7.03 -16.24 -27.18
CA THR A 1016 -6.94 -17.16 -26.03
C THR A 1016 -5.67 -18.00 -26.19
N PRO A 1017 -4.59 -17.71 -25.43
CA PRO A 1017 -3.35 -18.46 -25.49
C PRO A 1017 -3.58 -19.98 -25.36
N GLY A 1018 -2.82 -20.78 -26.12
CA GLY A 1018 -2.95 -22.24 -26.14
C GLY A 1018 -4.05 -22.81 -27.05
N THR A 1019 -4.78 -21.97 -27.79
CA THR A 1019 -5.82 -22.39 -28.74
C THR A 1019 -5.46 -22.05 -30.19
N VAL A 1020 -6.02 -22.78 -31.17
CA VAL A 1020 -5.75 -22.58 -32.60
C VAL A 1020 -7.08 -22.47 -33.38
N GLY A 1021 -7.15 -21.52 -34.32
CA GLY A 1021 -8.26 -21.40 -35.28
C GLY A 1021 -9.44 -20.53 -34.84
N THR A 1022 -9.50 -20.09 -33.59
CA THR A 1022 -10.60 -19.25 -33.04
C THR A 1022 -10.20 -17.82 -32.71
N ASN A 1023 -8.92 -17.48 -32.88
CA ASN A 1023 -8.33 -16.23 -32.42
C ASN A 1023 -8.26 -15.15 -33.52
N TRP A 1024 -7.92 -13.92 -33.13
CA TRP A 1024 -7.61 -12.77 -33.99
C TRP A 1024 -8.78 -12.25 -34.84
N GLY A 1025 -9.95 -12.86 -34.70
CA GLY A 1025 -11.11 -12.58 -35.53
C GLY A 1025 -11.99 -11.43 -35.02
N TRP A 1026 -11.80 -10.90 -33.80
CA TRP A 1026 -12.71 -9.88 -33.25
C TRP A 1026 -12.72 -8.57 -34.04
N ARG A 1027 -13.91 -7.97 -34.22
CA ARG A 1027 -14.11 -6.71 -34.95
C ARG A 1027 -15.10 -5.76 -34.26
N LEU A 1028 -14.87 -4.47 -34.47
CA LEU A 1028 -15.80 -3.40 -34.14
C LEU A 1028 -17.08 -3.47 -34.97
N LYS A 1029 -18.16 -2.95 -34.39
CA LYS A 1029 -19.38 -2.63 -35.14
C LYS A 1029 -19.24 -1.25 -35.79
N PRO A 1030 -19.91 -0.98 -36.93
CA PRO A 1030 -19.84 0.32 -37.60
C PRO A 1030 -20.27 1.53 -36.75
N ASP A 1031 -21.08 1.33 -35.70
CA ASP A 1031 -21.64 2.37 -34.83
C ASP A 1031 -20.83 2.63 -33.54
N TYR A 1032 -19.65 2.02 -33.40
CA TYR A 1032 -18.82 2.09 -32.18
C TYR A 1032 -18.50 3.53 -31.70
N LEU A 1033 -18.39 4.50 -32.61
CA LEU A 1033 -18.08 5.90 -32.29
C LEU A 1033 -19.14 6.53 -31.38
N SER A 1034 -20.39 6.06 -31.45
CA SER A 1034 -21.46 6.52 -30.57
C SER A 1034 -21.40 5.90 -29.17
N GLU A 1035 -20.90 4.67 -29.06
CA GLU A 1035 -20.83 3.90 -27.81
C GLU A 1035 -19.56 4.24 -27.00
N ALA A 1036 -18.43 4.47 -27.68
CA ALA A 1036 -17.11 4.65 -27.06
C ALA A 1036 -16.89 6.02 -26.39
N ALA A 1037 -17.85 6.94 -26.51
CA ALA A 1037 -17.96 8.21 -25.77
C ALA A 1037 -16.63 8.98 -25.57
N ALA A 1038 -15.99 9.42 -26.66
CA ALA A 1038 -14.73 10.17 -26.66
C ALA A 1038 -14.63 11.30 -25.59
N PRO A 1039 -15.67 12.12 -25.32
CA PRO A 1039 -15.59 13.17 -24.29
C PRO A 1039 -15.30 12.63 -22.87
N GLN A 1040 -15.74 11.42 -22.54
CA GLN A 1040 -15.50 10.81 -21.23
C GLN A 1040 -14.03 10.40 -21.07
N LEU A 1041 -13.43 9.80 -22.10
CA LEU A 1041 -12.01 9.45 -22.12
C LEU A 1041 -11.14 10.71 -22.07
N LYS A 1042 -11.51 11.75 -22.82
CA LYS A 1042 -10.82 13.04 -22.79
C LYS A 1042 -10.81 13.65 -21.39
N ALA A 1043 -11.94 13.61 -20.68
CA ALA A 1043 -12.03 14.09 -19.31
C ALA A 1043 -11.11 13.31 -18.35
N LEU A 1044 -10.88 12.01 -18.57
CA LEU A 1044 -9.91 11.24 -17.79
C LEU A 1044 -8.47 11.68 -18.10
N CYS A 1045 -8.12 11.92 -19.37
CA CYS A 1045 -6.80 12.44 -19.72
C CYS A 1045 -6.54 13.80 -19.06
N GLU A 1046 -7.51 14.72 -19.12
CA GLU A 1046 -7.41 16.04 -18.47
C GLU A 1046 -7.29 15.92 -16.94
N LYS A 1047 -8.08 15.05 -16.31
CA LYS A 1047 -8.05 14.82 -14.85
C LYS A 1047 -6.72 14.27 -14.35
N TYR A 1048 -6.10 13.36 -15.10
CA TYR A 1048 -4.88 12.65 -14.69
C TYR A 1048 -3.62 13.07 -15.44
N LEU A 1049 -3.70 14.20 -16.17
CA LEU A 1049 -2.62 14.83 -16.92
C LEU A 1049 -1.95 13.85 -17.91
N ARG A 1050 -2.75 13.22 -18.79
CA ARG A 1050 -2.30 12.26 -19.81
C ARG A 1050 -2.49 12.75 -21.25
#